data_AF-A0A958B3V9-F1
#
_entry.id   AF-A0A958B3V9-F1
#
_cell.length_a   1.000
_cell.length_b   1.000
_cell.length_c   1.000
_cell.angle_alpha   90.00
_cell.angle_beta   90.00
_cell.angle_gamma   90.00
#
_symmetry.space_group_name_H-M   'P 1'
#
loop_
_entity.id
_entity.type
_entity.pdbx_description
1 polymer ?
#
loop_
_entity_poly.entity_id
_entity_poly.type
_entity_poly.pdbx_seq_one_letter_code
_entity_poly.pdbx_strand_id
1 'polypeptide(L)'
;MSTLNVKVTSLELPVSGVLVRLMGDAASLASHPNAALALNDVITWTREVSDYSGNSWNCWQKYVVQDVAAITWQEFREQVLVHNPTLQETGGRFEAGRMYFLPENRLPANVAPLVAWDRELAGFAGNLWECWQHHVRGKVLGLSWSQFEAQFGDRNPGSNGRLLADNTYLIPRTLGADTFYLAAATDADGGCRWEDLIAGSYALSVVANVYLPWSEDLVIDADGGIAVLVELESVPMVRTAGYIEVKRDKGGVPRFFLNDEAFQFIGVNLRGLLHYGGDEWKSHDQPFLGASRSEEIEQQLQQASEMGARVVRVFAANKHQPPNVVGDRLQRVLGICQRLGLYVIVALTDLYERPLHPQGDDGFYTAKGDEHTLLNEQWFTGGYRANYLPLVDHLVTRFAGHPNIFAWEIGNELKLDNQPEVFLDFNHKVARHIREQDRNHLITTGMISTHHVHMMHRQDLAKQLYDSPSIDFLTVHAYNRHMDSEKVLPDDPRRDQKIHKNDDSALAREIGKPFIVEEAGIDAGKGTMRGNAIAEDMGVWFDRGAQGYMQWGFMVPFDNGDGDSKSGMDRGKFHDDWDELFRTYRTKAGDLARQAAGLSPAPHQPGTPKTNGKTPDLPVFKAGQTVFTTTSVNLRREPNGDIARPVPSGTAVTVLGESQKADGLVWWKVRVGGDEGWMAQAVGNTPLLSLT
;
A
#
# COMPACT_ATOMS: atom_id res chain seq x y z
N MET A 1 17.90 23.57 24.87
CA MET A 1 17.78 23.00 23.50
C MET A 1 16.63 22.03 23.50
N SER A 2 15.85 22.00 22.44
CA SER A 2 14.54 21.33 22.38
C SER A 2 14.56 20.10 21.49
N THR A 3 13.66 19.17 21.76
CA THR A 3 13.51 17.91 21.00
C THR A 3 12.17 17.92 20.28
N LEU A 4 12.14 17.55 19.01
CA LEU A 4 10.92 17.35 18.24
C LEU A 4 10.74 15.86 17.94
N ASN A 5 9.62 15.29 18.37
CA ASN A 5 9.18 13.94 18.00
C ASN A 5 8.01 14.07 17.02
N VAL A 6 8.06 13.32 15.93
CA VAL A 6 7.00 13.27 14.93
C VAL A 6 6.52 11.84 14.81
N LYS A 7 5.21 11.65 14.77
CA LYS A 7 4.55 10.38 14.50
C LYS A 7 3.71 10.55 13.24
N VAL A 8 3.97 9.76 12.22
CA VAL A 8 3.24 9.80 10.95
C VAL A 8 2.33 8.58 10.87
N THR A 9 1.03 8.84 10.69
CA THR A 9 -0.02 7.84 10.60
C THR A 9 -0.89 8.07 9.36
N SER A 10 -1.62 7.03 8.95
CA SER A 10 -2.72 7.13 8.00
C SER A 10 -3.77 6.11 8.40
N LEU A 11 -5.01 6.55 8.55
CA LEU A 11 -6.09 5.81 9.19
C LEU A 11 -5.66 5.22 10.53
N GLU A 12 -5.00 6.05 11.35
CA GLU A 12 -4.45 5.67 12.68
C GLU A 12 -3.33 4.61 12.66
N LEU A 13 -2.91 4.14 11.49
CA LEU A 13 -1.82 3.17 11.35
C LEU A 13 -0.48 3.85 11.06
N PRO A 14 0.62 3.40 11.67
CA PRO A 14 1.97 3.88 11.37
C PRO A 14 2.35 3.86 9.88
N VAL A 15 2.90 4.97 9.39
CA VAL A 15 3.46 5.08 8.04
C VAL A 15 4.99 5.07 8.14
N SER A 16 5.61 3.96 7.71
CA SER A 16 7.05 3.73 7.78
C SER A 16 7.78 4.13 6.49
N GLY A 17 9.08 4.47 6.61
CA GLY A 17 9.95 4.74 5.47
C GLY A 17 9.70 6.05 4.73
N VAL A 18 8.76 6.90 5.18
CA VAL A 18 8.47 8.18 4.53
C VAL A 18 9.45 9.26 4.98
N LEU A 19 9.87 10.11 4.04
CA LEU A 19 10.78 11.21 4.31
C LEU A 19 10.02 12.39 4.90
N VAL A 20 10.43 12.79 6.10
CA VAL A 20 9.94 13.98 6.80
C VAL A 20 11.03 15.03 6.78
N ARG A 21 10.68 16.26 6.39
CA ARG A 21 11.59 17.42 6.37
C ARG A 21 11.13 18.46 7.38
N LEU A 22 12.07 18.93 8.21
CA LEU A 22 11.89 20.08 9.09
C LEU A 22 12.66 21.27 8.50
N MET A 23 11.95 22.26 7.99
CA MET A 23 12.49 23.47 7.41
C MET A 23 12.58 24.59 8.43
N GLY A 24 13.56 25.48 8.26
CA GLY A 24 13.78 26.63 9.13
C GLY A 24 14.70 27.65 8.46
N ASP A 25 14.70 28.87 8.96
CA ASP A 25 15.51 29.95 8.43
C ASP A 25 16.98 29.90 8.92
N ALA A 26 17.74 30.94 8.56
CA ALA A 26 19.12 31.07 8.99
C ALA A 26 19.30 31.19 10.51
N ALA A 27 18.35 31.80 11.22
CA ALA A 27 18.42 31.95 12.66
C ALA A 27 18.19 30.60 13.37
N SER A 28 17.31 29.75 12.82
CA SER A 28 16.85 28.49 13.41
C SER A 28 17.69 27.26 13.04
N LEU A 29 18.21 27.16 11.81
CA LEU A 29 18.86 25.93 11.32
C LEU A 29 20.24 26.10 10.68
N ALA A 30 20.69 27.32 10.34
CA ALA A 30 21.96 27.47 9.63
C ALA A 30 23.21 27.09 10.46
N SER A 31 23.10 27.01 11.78
CA SER A 31 24.18 26.54 12.68
C SER A 31 24.09 25.04 12.99
N HIS A 32 23.00 24.37 12.60
CA HIS A 32 22.79 22.97 12.90
C HIS A 32 23.69 22.08 11.99
N PRO A 33 24.51 21.18 12.54
CA PRO A 33 25.54 20.46 11.77
C PRO A 33 24.97 19.52 10.70
N ASN A 34 23.74 19.04 10.90
CA ASN A 34 23.06 18.14 9.95
C ASN A 34 22.12 18.85 8.97
N ALA A 35 21.97 20.18 9.06
CA ALA A 35 21.09 20.92 8.15
C ALA A 35 21.73 21.12 6.78
N ALA A 36 20.91 21.04 5.74
CA ALA A 36 21.28 21.32 4.35
C ALA A 36 20.51 22.54 3.83
N LEU A 37 21.06 23.18 2.80
CA LEU A 37 20.41 24.29 2.09
C LEU A 37 19.12 23.82 1.40
N ALA A 38 17.99 24.47 1.65
CA ALA A 38 16.74 24.16 0.95
C ALA A 38 16.74 24.86 -0.42
N LEU A 39 17.18 24.16 -1.46
CA LEU A 39 17.16 24.67 -2.83
C LEU A 39 16.76 23.56 -3.80
N ASN A 40 15.78 23.85 -4.65
CA ASN A 40 15.26 22.88 -5.62
C ASN A 40 16.16 22.76 -6.84
N ASP A 41 16.17 21.58 -7.47
CA ASP A 41 16.76 21.31 -8.79
C ASP A 41 18.27 21.57 -8.94
N VAL A 42 19.01 21.60 -7.82
CA VAL A 42 20.47 21.79 -7.85
C VAL A 42 21.27 20.51 -7.66
N ILE A 43 20.63 19.38 -7.35
CA ILE A 43 21.28 18.06 -7.23
C ILE A 43 21.01 17.26 -8.51
N THR A 44 22.06 16.74 -9.13
CA THR A 44 21.96 15.74 -10.20
C THR A 44 22.75 14.49 -9.83
N TRP A 45 22.21 13.31 -10.15
CA TRP A 45 22.86 12.02 -9.92
C TRP A 45 23.61 11.57 -11.18
N THR A 46 24.64 12.33 -11.54
CA THR A 46 25.35 12.19 -12.82
C THR A 46 26.84 11.93 -12.68
N ARG A 47 27.40 12.06 -11.47
CA ARG A 47 28.82 11.81 -11.23
C ARG A 47 29.10 10.31 -11.24
N GLU A 48 29.80 9.83 -12.26
CA GLU A 48 30.20 8.43 -12.37
C GLU A 48 31.40 8.10 -11.47
N VAL A 49 31.33 6.97 -10.76
CA VAL A 49 32.42 6.40 -9.97
C VAL A 49 32.49 4.89 -10.22
N SER A 50 33.63 4.39 -10.70
CA SER A 50 33.86 2.96 -10.97
C SER A 50 34.81 2.26 -10.00
N ASP A 51 35.77 3.00 -9.44
CA ASP A 51 36.92 2.42 -8.73
C ASP A 51 36.81 2.54 -7.20
N TYR A 52 35.57 2.65 -6.70
CA TYR A 52 35.32 2.79 -5.26
C TYR A 52 34.79 1.49 -4.65
N SER A 53 35.30 1.15 -3.47
CA SER A 53 34.76 0.09 -2.63
C SER A 53 34.55 0.60 -1.20
N GLY A 54 33.46 0.16 -0.57
CA GLY A 54 33.10 0.61 0.78
C GLY A 54 31.60 0.54 1.05
N ASN A 55 31.17 1.13 2.17
CA ASN A 55 29.75 1.29 2.46
C ASN A 55 29.26 2.70 2.09
N SER A 56 27.95 2.92 2.11
CA SER A 56 27.33 4.21 1.77
C SER A 56 27.81 5.36 2.67
N TRP A 57 28.08 5.09 3.95
CA TRP A 57 28.57 6.13 4.86
C TRP A 57 29.97 6.63 4.47
N ASN A 58 30.89 5.72 4.17
CA ASN A 58 32.23 6.06 3.70
C ASN A 58 32.18 6.74 2.33
N CYS A 59 31.22 6.34 1.47
CA CYS A 59 31.00 6.95 0.17
C CYS A 59 30.56 8.41 0.32
N TRP A 60 29.58 8.64 1.20
CA TRP A 60 29.12 9.96 1.60
C TRP A 60 30.25 10.82 2.14
N GLN A 61 31.03 10.29 3.10
CA GLN A 61 32.17 10.98 3.71
C GLN A 61 33.23 11.40 2.69
N LYS A 62 33.45 10.58 1.66
CA LYS A 62 34.50 10.79 0.67
C LYS A 62 34.07 11.70 -0.48
N TYR A 63 32.86 11.53 -1.02
CA TYR A 63 32.48 12.11 -2.31
C TYR A 63 31.37 13.15 -2.23
N VAL A 64 30.60 13.17 -1.14
CA VAL A 64 29.36 13.96 -1.08
C VAL A 64 29.48 15.04 -0.03
N VAL A 65 29.81 14.67 1.21
CA VAL A 65 29.77 15.55 2.36
C VAL A 65 30.73 16.75 2.27
N GLN A 66 31.77 16.66 1.44
CA GLN A 66 32.80 17.69 1.30
C GLN A 66 32.52 18.68 0.17
N ASP A 67 31.69 18.29 -0.80
CA ASP A 67 31.58 18.95 -2.10
C ASP A 67 30.14 19.27 -2.52
N VAL A 68 29.14 18.64 -1.89
CA VAL A 68 27.75 18.70 -2.33
C VAL A 68 26.89 19.36 -1.26
N ALA A 69 26.32 20.52 -1.60
CA ALA A 69 25.32 21.22 -0.79
C ALA A 69 23.90 20.76 -1.14
N ALA A 70 22.91 21.15 -0.31
CA ALA A 70 21.48 20.92 -0.55
C ALA A 70 21.01 19.44 -0.53
N ILE A 71 21.80 18.53 0.04
CA ILE A 71 21.41 17.15 0.30
C ILE A 71 21.83 16.74 1.71
N THR A 72 20.95 16.05 2.44
CA THR A 72 21.26 15.48 3.76
C THR A 72 21.80 14.04 3.63
N TRP A 73 22.46 13.54 4.69
CA TRP A 73 22.86 12.12 4.75
C TRP A 73 21.65 11.19 4.60
N GLN A 74 20.53 11.54 5.24
CA GLN A 74 19.32 10.74 5.19
C GLN A 74 18.80 10.60 3.76
N GLU A 75 18.71 11.69 3.01
CA GLU A 75 18.27 11.64 1.61
C GLU A 75 19.26 10.92 0.72
N PHE A 76 20.56 11.12 0.91
CA PHE A 76 21.56 10.34 0.17
C PHE A 76 21.38 8.84 0.41
N ARG A 77 21.16 8.42 1.67
CA ARG A 77 20.97 7.02 2.03
C ARG A 77 19.77 6.38 1.31
N GLU A 78 18.66 7.10 1.19
CA GLU A 78 17.47 6.61 0.50
C GLU A 78 17.63 6.67 -1.03
N GLN A 79 18.13 7.79 -1.56
CA GLN A 79 18.24 8.02 -3.01
C GLN A 79 19.37 7.23 -3.68
N VAL A 80 20.45 6.90 -2.96
CA VAL A 80 21.59 6.17 -3.56
C VAL A 80 21.17 4.78 -4.04
N LEU A 81 20.21 4.14 -3.39
CA LEU A 81 19.64 2.85 -3.82
C LEU A 81 18.75 2.99 -5.05
N VAL A 82 18.00 4.10 -5.15
CA VAL A 82 17.14 4.39 -6.30
C VAL A 82 17.97 4.62 -7.56
N HIS A 83 19.06 5.40 -7.44
CA HIS A 83 19.94 5.70 -8.57
C HIS A 83 20.97 4.61 -8.87
N ASN A 84 21.19 3.67 -7.95
CA ASN A 84 22.09 2.54 -8.13
C ASN A 84 21.43 1.23 -7.66
N PRO A 85 20.45 0.69 -8.40
CA PRO A 85 19.73 -0.52 -8.00
C PRO A 85 20.63 -1.73 -7.75
N THR A 86 21.77 -1.80 -8.46
CA THR A 86 22.78 -2.85 -8.31
C THR A 86 23.43 -2.91 -6.93
N LEU A 87 23.33 -1.85 -6.11
CA LEU A 87 23.76 -1.89 -4.71
C LEU A 87 22.93 -2.87 -3.86
N GLN A 88 21.70 -3.20 -4.28
CA GLN A 88 20.89 -4.20 -3.57
C GLN A 88 21.52 -5.60 -3.64
N GLU A 89 22.17 -5.93 -4.77
CA GLU A 89 22.84 -7.22 -4.97
C GLU A 89 24.01 -7.46 -4.01
N THR A 90 24.59 -6.39 -3.47
CA THR A 90 25.78 -6.42 -2.61
C THR A 90 25.45 -6.08 -1.14
N GLY A 91 24.16 -6.06 -0.78
CA GLY A 91 23.72 -5.66 0.55
C GLY A 91 24.08 -4.21 0.90
N GLY A 92 24.06 -3.31 -0.09
CA GLY A 92 24.38 -1.89 0.06
C GLY A 92 25.88 -1.56 0.05
N ARG A 93 26.73 -2.47 -0.44
CA ARG A 93 28.19 -2.26 -0.52
C ARG A 93 28.63 -1.86 -1.92
N PHE A 94 29.45 -0.84 -1.99
CA PHE A 94 30.15 -0.47 -3.22
C PHE A 94 31.29 -1.46 -3.45
N GLU A 95 31.36 -1.99 -4.66
CA GLU A 95 32.40 -2.86 -5.18
C GLU A 95 33.17 -2.16 -6.30
N ALA A 96 34.50 -2.24 -6.27
CA ALA A 96 35.35 -1.69 -7.32
C ALA A 96 35.12 -2.43 -8.65
N GLY A 97 35.16 -1.69 -9.76
CA GLY A 97 34.91 -2.21 -11.11
C GLY A 97 33.43 -2.14 -11.53
N ARG A 98 32.51 -1.78 -10.63
CA ARG A 98 31.11 -1.46 -10.98
C ARG A 98 30.95 0.05 -11.07
N MET A 99 30.15 0.51 -12.04
CA MET A 99 29.83 1.93 -12.19
C MET A 99 28.67 2.32 -11.27
N TYR A 100 28.85 3.40 -10.53
CA TYR A 100 27.84 4.03 -9.69
C TYR A 100 27.68 5.51 -10.06
N PHE A 101 26.47 6.02 -9.88
CA PHE A 101 26.11 7.42 -10.01
C PHE A 101 25.97 8.05 -8.62
N LEU A 102 26.74 9.10 -8.37
CA LEU A 102 26.73 9.88 -7.13
C LEU A 102 26.13 11.27 -7.38
N PRO A 103 25.61 11.93 -6.32
CA PRO A 103 25.07 13.27 -6.47
C PRO A 103 26.19 14.28 -6.67
N GLU A 104 25.89 15.32 -7.44
CA GLU A 104 26.72 16.51 -7.59
C GLU A 104 25.83 17.75 -7.72
N ASN A 105 26.36 18.92 -7.35
CA ASN A 105 25.63 20.16 -7.60
C ASN A 105 25.77 20.59 -9.05
N ARG A 106 24.64 20.79 -9.75
CA ARG A 106 24.63 21.33 -11.11
C ARG A 106 23.80 22.60 -11.17
N LEU A 107 24.44 23.68 -11.59
CA LEU A 107 23.78 24.97 -11.78
C LEU A 107 23.45 25.16 -13.26
N PRO A 108 22.33 25.81 -13.60
CA PRO A 108 22.09 26.27 -14.96
C PRO A 108 23.25 27.15 -15.43
N ALA A 109 23.68 27.02 -16.69
CA ALA A 109 24.87 27.70 -17.25
C ALA A 109 24.85 29.24 -17.11
N ASN A 110 23.70 29.84 -16.77
CA ASN A 110 23.48 31.28 -16.66
C ASN A 110 23.30 31.76 -15.20
N VAL A 111 23.46 30.90 -14.20
CA VAL A 111 23.29 31.23 -12.78
C VAL A 111 24.55 30.82 -12.03
N ALA A 112 25.44 31.79 -11.77
CA ALA A 112 26.51 31.58 -10.80
C ALA A 112 25.90 31.68 -9.40
N PRO A 113 26.04 30.69 -8.51
CA PRO A 113 25.78 30.88 -7.11
C PRO A 113 26.86 31.83 -6.61
N LEU A 114 26.47 33.07 -6.33
CA LEU A 114 27.39 34.02 -5.76
C LEU A 114 27.54 33.64 -4.29
N VAL A 115 28.62 32.92 -3.98
CA VAL A 115 29.09 32.75 -2.61
C VAL A 115 29.48 34.13 -2.10
N ALA A 116 28.70 34.67 -1.17
CA ALA A 116 29.01 35.93 -0.50
C ALA A 116 29.72 35.66 0.81
N TRP A 117 30.82 36.37 1.06
CA TRP A 117 31.60 36.33 2.31
C TRP A 117 31.25 37.55 3.17
N ASP A 118 29.99 37.66 3.54
CA ASP A 118 29.42 38.82 4.25
C ASP A 118 28.61 38.43 5.49
N ARG A 119 28.51 37.13 5.83
CA ARG A 119 27.83 36.68 7.04
C ARG A 119 28.77 36.70 8.22
N GLU A 120 28.42 37.44 9.26
CA GLU A 120 29.19 37.51 10.50
C GLU A 120 28.90 36.29 11.40
N LEU A 121 29.96 35.72 11.96
CA LEU A 121 29.94 34.66 12.96
C LEU A 121 30.66 35.15 14.21
N ALA A 122 29.89 35.50 15.24
CA ALA A 122 30.39 35.88 16.56
C ALA A 122 30.11 34.77 17.57
N GLY A 123 30.88 34.71 18.66
CA GLY A 123 30.65 33.76 19.76
C GLY A 123 31.08 32.32 19.50
N PHE A 124 31.65 32.01 18.33
CA PHE A 124 32.10 30.67 17.97
C PHE A 124 33.55 30.42 18.43
N ALA A 125 33.77 29.33 19.16
CA ALA A 125 35.11 28.85 19.50
C ALA A 125 35.28 27.42 18.98
N GLY A 126 36.41 27.16 18.31
CA GLY A 126 36.69 25.86 17.72
C GLY A 126 37.81 25.91 16.69
N ASN A 127 37.90 24.87 15.88
CA ASN A 127 38.78 24.81 14.72
C ASN A 127 38.02 25.05 13.41
N LEU A 128 38.76 25.21 12.32
CA LEU A 128 38.19 25.52 11.01
C LEU A 128 37.27 24.40 10.47
N TRP A 129 37.56 23.14 10.81
CA TRP A 129 36.73 22.00 10.40
C TRP A 129 35.39 21.99 11.14
N GLU A 130 35.38 22.29 12.44
CA GLU A 130 34.14 22.48 13.21
C GLU A 130 33.33 23.65 12.62
N CYS A 131 33.99 24.77 12.30
CA CYS A 131 33.33 25.90 11.63
C CYS A 131 32.69 25.47 10.30
N TRP A 132 33.38 24.65 9.50
CA TRP A 132 32.84 24.10 8.26
C TRP A 132 31.63 23.19 8.51
N GLN A 133 31.74 22.23 9.44
CA GLN A 133 30.66 21.29 9.75
C GLN A 133 29.38 22.03 10.20
N HIS A 134 29.52 23.02 11.07
CA HIS A 134 28.38 23.75 11.60
C HIS A 134 27.79 24.74 10.60
N HIS A 135 28.63 25.51 9.90
CA HIS A 135 28.16 26.72 9.21
C HIS A 135 28.25 26.69 7.69
N VAL A 136 28.97 25.73 7.08
CA VAL A 136 29.27 25.78 5.63
C VAL A 136 28.86 24.49 4.90
N ARG A 137 29.27 23.33 5.43
CA ARG A 137 28.97 22.00 4.89
C ARG A 137 27.48 21.82 4.66
N GLY A 138 27.09 21.42 3.45
CA GLY A 138 25.70 21.20 3.08
C GLY A 138 24.88 22.49 2.84
N LYS A 139 25.42 23.65 3.23
CA LYS A 139 24.71 24.94 3.35
C LYS A 139 25.16 25.99 2.32
N VAL A 140 26.37 25.86 1.79
CA VAL A 140 26.93 26.80 0.82
C VAL A 140 27.15 26.11 -0.51
N LEU A 141 26.30 26.45 -1.47
CA LEU A 141 26.33 25.90 -2.83
C LEU A 141 27.59 26.32 -3.58
N GLY A 142 28.30 25.35 -4.14
CA GLY A 142 29.46 25.57 -4.99
C GLY A 142 30.76 25.90 -4.27
N LEU A 143 30.86 25.66 -2.96
CA LEU A 143 32.08 25.82 -2.18
C LEU A 143 32.49 24.48 -1.57
N SER A 144 33.67 23.96 -1.92
CA SER A 144 34.25 22.75 -1.32
C SER A 144 35.01 23.06 -0.02
N TRP A 145 35.33 22.03 0.77
CA TRP A 145 36.18 22.18 1.95
C TRP A 145 37.54 22.83 1.64
N SER A 146 38.22 22.39 0.58
CA SER A 146 39.53 22.94 0.19
C SER A 146 39.45 24.41 -0.24
N GLN A 147 38.36 24.80 -0.92
CA GLN A 147 38.12 26.19 -1.28
C GLN A 147 37.79 27.05 -0.06
N PHE A 148 36.99 26.54 0.88
CA PHE A 148 36.69 27.22 2.13
C PHE A 148 37.95 27.44 2.97
N GLU A 149 38.77 26.40 3.15
CA GLU A 149 40.02 26.49 3.92
C GLU A 149 40.96 27.55 3.36
N ALA A 150 41.15 27.57 2.04
CA ALA A 150 41.99 28.57 1.38
C ALA A 150 41.42 30.00 1.52
N GLN A 151 40.11 30.16 1.29
CA GLN A 151 39.48 31.49 1.29
C GLN A 151 39.26 32.04 2.71
N PHE A 152 39.08 31.20 3.72
CA PHE A 152 38.79 31.66 5.08
C PHE A 152 39.92 32.53 5.65
N GLY A 153 41.18 32.14 5.41
CA GLY A 153 42.36 32.90 5.88
C GLY A 153 42.44 34.30 5.27
N ASP A 154 42.14 34.43 3.97
CA ASP A 154 42.14 35.71 3.26
C ASP A 154 41.05 36.66 3.77
N ARG A 155 39.89 36.10 4.14
CA ARG A 155 38.72 36.85 4.63
C ARG A 155 38.79 37.16 6.13
N ASN A 156 39.56 36.36 6.88
CA ASN A 156 39.72 36.45 8.33
C ASN A 156 41.21 36.47 8.72
N PRO A 157 41.95 37.53 8.34
CA PRO A 157 43.38 37.61 8.59
C PRO A 157 43.67 37.58 10.10
N GLY A 158 44.67 36.79 10.50
CA GLY A 158 45.10 36.67 11.91
C GLY A 158 44.43 35.54 12.71
N SER A 159 43.47 34.80 12.14
CA SER A 159 42.81 33.67 12.81
C SER A 159 43.71 32.43 13.02
N ASN A 160 44.75 32.24 12.19
CA ASN A 160 45.68 31.10 12.26
C ASN A 160 45.00 29.71 12.37
N GLY A 161 43.79 29.55 11.81
CA GLY A 161 43.04 28.29 11.82
C GLY A 161 42.34 27.94 13.15
N ARG A 162 42.41 28.81 14.18
CA ARG A 162 41.70 28.66 15.46
C ARG A 162 40.72 29.80 15.65
N LEU A 163 39.46 29.46 15.88
CA LEU A 163 38.39 30.43 16.11
C LEU A 163 38.19 30.61 17.62
N LEU A 164 38.09 31.86 18.06
CA LEU A 164 37.90 32.26 19.45
C LEU A 164 36.56 32.99 19.59
N ALA A 165 35.84 32.72 20.67
CA ALA A 165 34.47 33.20 20.87
C ALA A 165 34.37 34.74 20.98
N ASP A 166 35.44 35.42 21.36
CA ASP A 166 35.53 36.88 21.48
C ASP A 166 35.77 37.59 20.14
N ASN A 167 36.06 36.85 19.08
CA ASN A 167 36.23 37.38 17.73
C ASN A 167 34.96 37.24 16.89
N THR A 168 34.87 38.06 15.84
CA THR A 168 33.85 37.93 14.79
C THR A 168 34.53 37.55 13.48
N TYR A 169 33.99 36.53 12.81
CA TYR A 169 34.53 35.98 11.57
C TYR A 169 33.54 36.18 10.42
N LEU A 170 34.03 36.49 9.24
CA LEU A 170 33.25 36.45 8.00
C LEU A 170 33.21 35.03 7.46
N ILE A 171 32.01 34.49 7.32
CA ILE A 171 31.77 33.15 6.78
C ILE A 171 30.90 33.23 5.51
N PRO A 172 31.02 32.25 4.60
CA PRO A 172 30.32 32.30 3.35
C PRO A 172 28.83 31.95 3.52
N ARG A 173 28.01 32.44 2.58
CA ARG A 173 26.62 32.02 2.36
C ARG A 173 26.29 32.00 0.87
N THR A 174 25.26 31.24 0.50
CA THR A 174 24.69 31.31 -0.85
C THR A 174 23.76 32.51 -0.97
N LEU A 175 24.02 33.42 -1.93
CA LEU A 175 23.15 34.57 -2.15
C LEU A 175 21.75 34.13 -2.59
N GLY A 176 20.72 34.79 -2.01
CA GLY A 176 19.33 34.51 -2.32
C GLY A 176 18.76 33.23 -1.69
N ALA A 177 19.52 32.55 -0.82
CA ALA A 177 19.07 31.36 -0.11
C ALA A 177 19.25 31.53 1.40
N ASP A 178 18.15 31.47 2.13
CA ASP A 178 18.04 31.71 3.57
C ASP A 178 17.29 30.59 4.31
N THR A 179 16.83 29.58 3.58
CA THR A 179 16.06 28.46 4.11
C THR A 179 16.94 27.20 4.15
N PHE A 180 16.84 26.47 5.24
CA PHE A 180 17.58 25.24 5.51
C PHE A 180 16.60 24.16 5.97
N TYR A 181 17.03 22.90 5.90
CA TYR A 181 16.21 21.80 6.37
C TYR A 181 17.02 20.67 6.99
N LEU A 182 16.37 19.96 7.91
CA LEU A 182 16.74 18.63 8.38
C LEU A 182 15.81 17.61 7.74
N ALA A 183 16.28 16.38 7.58
CA ALA A 183 15.47 15.28 7.06
C ALA A 183 15.65 14.02 7.92
N ALA A 184 14.57 13.27 8.10
CA ALA A 184 14.52 11.99 8.77
C ALA A 184 13.52 11.08 8.04
N ALA A 185 13.82 9.79 7.91
CA ALA A 185 12.80 8.81 7.54
C ALA A 185 12.11 8.29 8.79
N THR A 186 10.81 8.03 8.68
CA THR A 186 10.04 7.40 9.76
C THR A 186 10.44 5.93 9.97
N ASP A 187 10.51 5.49 11.22
CA ASP A 187 10.76 4.10 11.61
C ASP A 187 9.54 3.18 11.35
N ALA A 188 9.60 1.92 11.81
CA ALA A 188 8.50 0.95 11.66
C ALA A 188 7.21 1.38 12.38
N ASP A 189 7.36 2.15 13.45
CA ASP A 189 6.25 2.75 14.19
C ASP A 189 5.83 4.09 13.58
N GLY A 190 6.37 4.50 12.43
CA GLY A 190 6.03 5.79 11.81
C GLY A 190 6.62 6.99 12.55
N GLY A 191 7.56 6.76 13.48
CA GLY A 191 8.19 7.80 14.29
C GLY A 191 9.47 8.37 13.66
N CYS A 192 9.73 9.65 13.86
CA CYS A 192 11.07 10.23 13.69
C CYS A 192 11.32 11.35 14.72
N ARG A 193 12.59 11.71 14.93
CA ARG A 193 12.99 12.66 15.98
C ARG A 193 14.16 13.53 15.56
N TRP A 194 14.14 14.79 15.99
CA TRP A 194 15.28 15.71 15.97
C TRP A 194 15.58 16.24 17.37
N GLU A 195 16.87 16.43 17.65
CA GLU A 195 17.40 16.97 18.90
C GLU A 195 18.15 18.27 18.63
N ASP A 196 18.57 18.96 19.69
CA ASP A 196 19.40 20.15 19.60
C ASP A 196 18.79 21.30 18.78
N LEU A 197 17.45 21.36 18.75
CA LEU A 197 16.72 22.44 18.11
C LEU A 197 16.74 23.68 18.99
N ILE A 198 16.92 24.84 18.37
CA ILE A 198 16.88 26.13 19.04
C ILE A 198 15.48 26.73 18.94
N ALA A 199 15.21 27.76 19.74
CA ALA A 199 13.93 28.43 19.67
C ALA A 199 13.76 29.15 18.32
N GLY A 200 12.62 28.97 17.66
CA GLY A 200 12.41 29.51 16.32
C GLY A 200 11.12 29.04 15.66
N SER A 201 10.85 29.59 14.48
CA SER A 201 9.78 29.15 13.59
C SER A 201 10.33 28.12 12.59
N TYR A 202 9.57 27.05 12.41
CA TYR A 202 9.89 25.93 11.54
C TYR A 202 8.67 25.55 10.70
N ALA A 203 8.89 24.83 9.62
CA ALA A 203 7.82 24.19 8.85
C ALA A 203 8.14 22.70 8.72
N LEU A 204 7.25 21.84 9.21
CA LEU A 204 7.34 20.39 9.01
C LEU A 204 6.62 20.03 7.71
N SER A 205 7.19 19.14 6.92
CA SER A 205 6.56 18.61 5.73
C SER A 205 6.81 17.12 5.58
N VAL A 206 5.80 16.43 5.07
CA VAL A 206 5.89 15.02 4.67
C VAL A 206 5.50 14.94 3.21
N VAL A 207 6.42 14.43 2.39
CA VAL A 207 6.16 14.14 0.99
C VAL A 207 6.35 12.64 0.79
N ALA A 208 5.26 11.97 0.47
CA ALA A 208 5.23 10.54 0.21
C ALA A 208 4.31 10.29 -0.98
N ASN A 209 4.77 9.49 -1.95
CA ASN A 209 4.15 9.37 -3.27
C ASN A 209 2.67 8.93 -3.26
N VAL A 210 2.20 8.31 -2.17
CA VAL A 210 0.83 7.76 -2.02
C VAL A 210 -0.10 8.60 -1.14
N TYR A 211 0.40 9.68 -0.55
CA TYR A 211 -0.37 10.58 0.29
C TYR A 211 -0.41 11.98 -0.32
N LEU A 212 -1.44 12.75 0.01
CA LEU A 212 -1.42 14.18 -0.29
C LEU A 212 -0.22 14.80 0.44
N PRO A 213 0.52 15.74 -0.19
CA PRO A 213 1.58 16.46 0.48
C PRO A 213 1.04 17.11 1.76
N TRP A 214 1.72 16.86 2.87
CA TRP A 214 1.33 17.40 4.17
C TRP A 214 2.38 18.40 4.64
N SER A 215 1.94 19.51 5.22
CA SER A 215 2.83 20.49 5.84
C SER A 215 2.14 21.28 6.94
N GLU A 216 2.89 21.63 7.98
CA GLU A 216 2.42 22.45 9.09
C GLU A 216 3.55 23.36 9.60
N ASP A 217 3.22 24.62 9.87
CA ASP A 217 4.13 25.56 10.52
C ASP A 217 4.10 25.32 12.03
N LEU A 218 5.27 25.31 12.67
CA LEU A 218 5.42 25.08 14.10
C LEU A 218 6.42 26.06 14.73
N VAL A 219 6.15 26.43 15.97
CA VAL A 219 7.05 27.26 16.77
C VAL A 219 7.65 26.37 17.86
N ILE A 220 8.99 26.36 17.94
CA ILE A 220 9.72 25.68 18.99
C ILE A 220 10.18 26.74 19.99
N ASP A 221 9.78 26.60 21.25
CA ASP A 221 10.24 27.45 22.34
C ASP A 221 11.52 26.92 22.98
N ALA A 222 12.19 27.78 23.76
CA ALA A 222 13.34 27.38 24.55
C ALA A 222 12.90 26.44 25.69
N ASP A 223 13.41 25.21 25.63
CA ASP A 223 13.30 24.15 26.64
C ASP A 223 11.94 23.43 26.70
N GLY A 224 11.80 22.40 25.85
CA GLY A 224 10.69 21.45 25.88
C GLY A 224 10.83 20.33 24.85
N GLY A 225 10.15 19.21 25.09
CA GLY A 225 9.93 18.17 24.08
C GLY A 225 8.59 18.41 23.38
N ILE A 226 8.61 18.55 22.06
CA ILE A 226 7.42 18.73 21.22
C ILE A 226 7.07 17.38 20.58
N ALA A 227 5.79 17.06 20.52
CA ALA A 227 5.28 15.90 19.80
C ALA A 227 4.26 16.35 18.77
N VAL A 228 4.47 15.99 17.50
CA VAL A 228 3.55 16.27 16.39
C VAL A 228 3.02 14.95 15.84
N LEU A 229 1.71 14.85 15.70
CA LEU A 229 1.05 13.74 15.02
C LEU A 229 0.65 14.21 13.62
N VAL A 230 1.16 13.52 12.61
CA VAL A 230 0.88 13.78 11.20
C VAL A 230 -0.04 12.69 10.70
N GLU A 231 -1.28 13.05 10.39
CA GLU A 231 -2.23 12.14 9.75
C GLU A 231 -2.22 12.40 8.23
N LEU A 232 -1.71 11.44 7.48
CA LEU A 232 -1.64 11.52 6.03
C LEU A 232 -2.94 11.04 5.40
N GLU A 233 -3.53 11.90 4.57
CA GLU A 233 -4.65 11.54 3.73
C GLU A 233 -4.15 10.88 2.45
N SER A 234 -4.66 9.69 2.13
CA SER A 234 -4.39 9.04 0.85
C SER A 234 -4.96 9.87 -0.29
N VAL A 235 -4.25 9.97 -1.42
CA VAL A 235 -4.81 10.62 -2.62
C VAL A 235 -6.09 9.89 -3.04
N PRO A 236 -7.24 10.59 -3.19
CA PRO A 236 -8.50 9.95 -3.58
C PRO A 236 -8.36 9.18 -4.90
N MET A 237 -8.79 7.92 -4.91
CA MET A 237 -8.75 7.07 -6.12
C MET A 237 -9.72 7.61 -7.18
N VAL A 238 -9.20 8.16 -8.26
CA VAL A 238 -9.95 8.31 -9.52
C VAL A 238 -9.47 7.20 -10.44
N ARG A 239 -10.09 6.03 -10.34
CA ARG A 239 -9.88 4.95 -11.31
C ARG A 239 -10.50 5.42 -12.63
N THR A 240 -9.74 5.30 -13.73
CA THR A 240 -10.24 5.64 -15.06
C THR A 240 -11.36 4.66 -15.47
N ALA A 241 -12.24 5.04 -16.40
CA ALA A 241 -13.24 4.11 -16.94
C ALA A 241 -12.57 2.84 -17.51
N GLY A 242 -13.23 1.68 -17.39
CA GLY A 242 -12.74 0.40 -17.90
C GLY A 242 -12.08 -0.55 -16.88
N TYR A 243 -12.02 -0.19 -15.60
CA TYR A 243 -11.57 -1.08 -14.53
C TYR A 243 -12.73 -1.54 -13.64
N ILE A 244 -12.52 -2.64 -12.93
CA ILE A 244 -13.46 -3.14 -11.94
C ILE A 244 -13.24 -2.39 -10.62
N GLU A 245 -14.33 -1.91 -10.03
CA GLU A 245 -14.31 -1.07 -8.84
C GLU A 245 -15.24 -1.62 -7.77
N VAL A 246 -14.93 -1.34 -6.51
CA VAL A 246 -15.88 -1.55 -5.40
C VAL A 246 -16.68 -0.27 -5.19
N LYS A 247 -18.00 -0.35 -5.38
CA LYS A 247 -18.95 0.73 -5.08
C LYS A 247 -20.11 0.19 -4.28
N ARG A 248 -20.86 1.08 -3.62
CA ARG A 248 -22.14 0.71 -3.01
C ARG A 248 -23.26 0.85 -4.06
N ASP A 249 -24.15 -0.13 -4.08
CA ASP A 249 -25.40 0.00 -4.84
C ASP A 249 -26.35 1.00 -4.17
N LYS A 250 -27.52 1.24 -4.79
CA LYS A 250 -28.56 2.13 -4.23
C LYS A 250 -29.08 1.69 -2.86
N GLY A 251 -28.93 0.42 -2.49
CA GLY A 251 -29.27 -0.12 -1.18
C GLY A 251 -28.13 -0.03 -0.16
N GLY A 252 -26.99 0.56 -0.52
CA GLY A 252 -25.82 0.67 0.34
C GLY A 252 -24.96 -0.60 0.39
N VAL A 253 -25.26 -1.63 -0.41
CA VAL A 253 -24.52 -2.90 -0.41
C VAL A 253 -23.25 -2.75 -1.26
N PRO A 254 -22.06 -3.09 -0.74
CA PRO A 254 -20.83 -3.07 -1.51
C PRO A 254 -20.83 -4.15 -2.60
N ARG A 255 -20.49 -3.80 -3.82
CA ARG A 255 -20.44 -4.69 -4.99
C ARG A 255 -19.29 -4.32 -5.92
N PHE A 256 -18.96 -5.24 -6.82
CA PHE A 256 -18.12 -4.91 -7.96
C PHE A 256 -18.94 -4.22 -9.04
N PHE A 257 -18.34 -3.25 -9.70
CA PHE A 257 -18.88 -2.57 -10.87
C PHE A 257 -17.84 -2.48 -11.97
N LEU A 258 -18.28 -2.62 -13.21
CA LEU A 258 -17.50 -2.35 -14.41
C LEU A 258 -18.30 -1.35 -15.25
N ASN A 259 -17.75 -0.16 -15.47
CA ASN A 259 -18.43 0.91 -16.22
C ASN A 259 -19.86 1.20 -15.69
N ASP A 260 -20.01 1.25 -14.36
CA ASP A 260 -21.28 1.45 -13.65
C ASP A 260 -22.33 0.34 -13.86
N GLU A 261 -21.95 -0.83 -14.39
CA GLU A 261 -22.78 -2.03 -14.37
C GLU A 261 -22.30 -2.98 -13.27
N ALA A 262 -23.23 -3.53 -12.48
CA ALA A 262 -22.87 -4.51 -11.46
C ALA A 262 -22.14 -5.70 -12.08
N PHE A 263 -21.00 -6.05 -11.50
CA PHE A 263 -20.13 -7.11 -11.97
C PHE A 263 -20.22 -8.32 -11.04
N GLN A 264 -21.34 -9.05 -11.12
CA GLN A 264 -21.42 -10.40 -10.56
C GLN A 264 -21.00 -11.43 -11.61
N PHE A 265 -20.37 -12.52 -11.18
CA PHE A 265 -19.78 -13.47 -12.12
C PHE A 265 -19.74 -14.92 -11.66
N ILE A 266 -19.71 -15.81 -12.66
CA ILE A 266 -19.08 -17.13 -12.55
C ILE A 266 -17.65 -17.00 -13.06
N GLY A 267 -16.72 -17.70 -12.42
CA GLY A 267 -15.33 -17.77 -12.86
C GLY A 267 -14.78 -19.20 -12.83
N VAL A 268 -13.52 -19.34 -13.21
CA VAL A 268 -12.80 -20.63 -13.21
C VAL A 268 -11.37 -20.48 -12.73
N ASN A 269 -10.84 -21.52 -12.09
CA ASN A 269 -9.44 -21.63 -11.73
C ASN A 269 -8.67 -22.43 -12.79
N LEU A 270 -7.62 -21.81 -13.31
CA LEU A 270 -6.70 -22.33 -14.31
C LEU A 270 -5.27 -22.06 -13.81
N ARG A 271 -4.89 -22.64 -12.66
CA ARG A 271 -3.70 -22.22 -11.89
C ARG A 271 -2.43 -22.14 -12.76
N GLY A 272 -2.24 -23.09 -13.66
CA GLY A 272 -1.05 -23.26 -14.47
C GLY A 272 -1.09 -22.60 -15.83
N LEU A 273 -2.19 -21.91 -16.19
CA LEU A 273 -2.47 -21.44 -17.56
C LEU A 273 -1.32 -20.67 -18.19
N LEU A 274 -0.64 -19.82 -17.40
CA LEU A 274 0.48 -19.02 -17.88
C LEU A 274 1.65 -19.86 -18.38
N HIS A 275 1.76 -21.11 -17.91
CA HIS A 275 2.93 -21.95 -18.07
C HIS A 275 2.70 -23.19 -18.94
N TYR A 276 1.53 -23.29 -19.58
CA TYR A 276 1.20 -24.45 -20.41
C TYR A 276 2.20 -24.66 -21.56
N GLY A 277 2.62 -25.91 -21.75
CA GLY A 277 3.61 -26.30 -22.75
C GLY A 277 5.06 -25.91 -22.41
N GLY A 278 5.34 -25.47 -21.18
CA GLY A 278 6.69 -25.21 -20.71
C GLY A 278 7.58 -26.47 -20.73
N ASP A 279 8.81 -26.34 -21.24
CA ASP A 279 9.77 -27.45 -21.25
C ASP A 279 10.22 -27.83 -19.83
N GLU A 280 10.07 -26.92 -18.86
CA GLU A 280 10.28 -27.20 -17.45
C GLU A 280 9.42 -28.37 -16.94
N TRP A 281 8.30 -28.69 -17.58
CA TRP A 281 7.45 -29.81 -17.17
C TRP A 281 7.93 -31.17 -17.65
N LYS A 282 8.88 -31.22 -18.60
CA LYS A 282 9.36 -32.45 -19.24
C LYS A 282 10.58 -33.06 -18.55
N SER A 283 11.33 -32.26 -17.78
CA SER A 283 12.65 -32.64 -17.24
C SER A 283 12.70 -32.79 -15.72
N HIS A 284 11.63 -32.51 -14.98
CA HIS A 284 11.64 -32.48 -13.52
C HIS A 284 10.85 -33.65 -12.91
N ASP A 285 11.27 -34.09 -11.72
CA ASP A 285 10.82 -35.31 -11.01
C ASP A 285 9.34 -35.32 -10.58
N GLN A 286 8.55 -34.31 -10.94
CA GLN A 286 7.10 -34.31 -10.85
C GLN A 286 6.50 -33.86 -12.18
N PRO A 287 5.65 -34.68 -12.85
CA PRO A 287 4.94 -34.28 -14.07
C PRO A 287 3.81 -33.29 -13.74
N PHE A 288 4.18 -32.14 -13.21
CA PHE A 288 3.27 -31.03 -12.94
C PHE A 288 2.95 -30.36 -14.28
N LEU A 289 1.68 -30.33 -14.68
CA LEU A 289 1.23 -29.81 -15.97
C LEU A 289 1.90 -30.45 -17.21
N GLY A 290 2.53 -31.63 -17.08
CA GLY A 290 3.32 -32.25 -18.15
C GLY A 290 2.50 -32.68 -19.38
N ALA A 291 1.17 -32.74 -19.24
CA ALA A 291 0.25 -33.00 -20.34
C ALA A 291 -0.28 -31.72 -21.01
N SER A 292 -0.07 -30.54 -20.40
CA SER A 292 -0.53 -29.26 -20.92
C SER A 292 0.28 -28.80 -22.13
N ARG A 293 -0.37 -28.09 -23.05
CA ARG A 293 0.25 -27.58 -24.28
C ARG A 293 -0.02 -26.11 -24.46
N SER A 294 0.94 -25.40 -25.05
CA SER A 294 0.82 -23.95 -25.26
C SER A 294 -0.32 -23.58 -26.20
N GLU A 295 -0.73 -24.49 -27.09
CA GLU A 295 -1.87 -24.32 -27.99
C GLU A 295 -3.22 -24.42 -27.27
N GLU A 296 -3.27 -25.01 -26.06
CA GLU A 296 -4.50 -25.20 -25.29
C GLU A 296 -4.92 -23.96 -24.50
N ILE A 297 -4.03 -22.96 -24.33
CA ILE A 297 -4.32 -21.74 -23.56
C ILE A 297 -5.57 -21.02 -24.10
N GLU A 298 -5.63 -20.79 -25.41
CA GLU A 298 -6.79 -20.13 -26.03
C GLU A 298 -8.03 -21.02 -25.99
N GLN A 299 -7.87 -22.34 -26.13
CA GLN A 299 -8.98 -23.28 -26.03
C GLN A 299 -9.62 -23.27 -24.64
N GLN A 300 -8.81 -23.28 -23.57
CA GLN A 300 -9.27 -23.21 -22.18
C GLN A 300 -10.07 -21.93 -21.92
N LEU A 301 -9.52 -20.78 -22.32
CA LEU A 301 -10.15 -19.47 -22.15
C LEU A 301 -11.44 -19.35 -22.99
N GLN A 302 -11.44 -19.86 -24.23
CA GLN A 302 -12.62 -19.89 -25.08
C GLN A 302 -13.73 -20.74 -24.47
N GLN A 303 -13.41 -21.91 -23.94
CA GLN A 303 -14.40 -22.78 -23.29
C GLN A 303 -14.91 -22.19 -21.96
N ALA A 304 -14.07 -21.52 -21.19
CA ALA A 304 -14.49 -20.77 -20.01
C ALA A 304 -15.48 -19.64 -20.40
N SER A 305 -15.15 -18.86 -21.44
CA SER A 305 -16.05 -17.81 -21.96
C SER A 305 -17.36 -18.39 -22.50
N GLU A 306 -17.33 -19.51 -23.21
CA GLU A 306 -18.54 -20.23 -23.65
C GLU A 306 -19.38 -20.75 -22.49
N MET A 307 -18.77 -21.14 -21.38
CA MET A 307 -19.49 -21.46 -20.14
C MET A 307 -20.15 -20.22 -19.52
N GLY A 308 -19.81 -19.01 -19.97
CA GLY A 308 -20.27 -17.75 -19.38
C GLY A 308 -19.39 -17.28 -18.22
N ALA A 309 -18.19 -17.85 -18.05
CA ALA A 309 -17.23 -17.33 -17.10
C ALA A 309 -16.82 -15.90 -17.52
N ARG A 310 -16.64 -15.01 -16.53
CA ARG A 310 -16.14 -13.64 -16.76
C ARG A 310 -14.76 -13.42 -16.16
N VAL A 311 -14.36 -14.25 -15.19
CA VAL A 311 -13.11 -14.13 -14.46
C VAL A 311 -12.37 -15.47 -14.47
N VAL A 312 -11.08 -15.44 -14.74
CA VAL A 312 -10.17 -16.58 -14.64
C VAL A 312 -9.13 -16.30 -13.56
N ARG A 313 -8.83 -17.28 -12.73
CA ARG A 313 -7.77 -17.18 -11.71
C ARG A 313 -6.58 -18.02 -12.12
N VAL A 314 -5.39 -17.42 -12.10
CA VAL A 314 -4.12 -18.01 -12.55
C VAL A 314 -3.03 -17.76 -11.52
N PHE A 315 -2.03 -18.64 -11.46
CA PHE A 315 -0.86 -18.45 -10.60
C PHE A 315 0.25 -17.89 -11.46
N ALA A 316 0.85 -16.80 -11.01
CA ALA A 316 1.89 -16.10 -11.74
C ALA A 316 3.24 -16.79 -11.60
N ALA A 317 3.59 -17.15 -10.37
CA ALA A 317 4.94 -17.57 -10.05
C ALA A 317 5.26 -18.95 -10.63
N ASN A 318 6.51 -19.13 -11.03
CA ASN A 318 7.06 -20.40 -11.47
C ASN A 318 8.53 -20.47 -11.07
N LYS A 319 8.91 -21.49 -10.30
CA LYS A 319 10.24 -21.55 -9.70
C LYS A 319 11.37 -21.77 -10.70
N HIS A 320 11.01 -22.19 -11.92
CA HIS A 320 11.94 -22.44 -13.02
C HIS A 320 12.10 -21.22 -13.94
N GLN A 321 11.34 -20.15 -13.73
CA GLN A 321 11.27 -19.02 -14.65
C GLN A 321 11.53 -17.68 -13.95
N PRO A 322 12.38 -16.81 -14.51
CA PRO A 322 12.60 -15.49 -13.97
C PRO A 322 11.39 -14.56 -14.22
N PRO A 323 11.25 -13.45 -13.46
CA PRO A 323 10.09 -12.55 -13.55
C PRO A 323 9.75 -12.05 -14.95
N ASN A 324 10.75 -11.78 -15.80
CA ASN A 324 10.52 -11.31 -17.17
C ASN A 324 9.79 -12.34 -18.04
N VAL A 325 10.13 -13.63 -17.91
CA VAL A 325 9.47 -14.71 -18.65
C VAL A 325 8.04 -14.92 -18.13
N VAL A 326 7.84 -14.83 -16.81
CA VAL A 326 6.50 -14.84 -16.21
C VAL A 326 5.66 -13.68 -16.74
N GLY A 327 6.22 -12.47 -16.81
CA GLY A 327 5.56 -11.29 -17.37
C GLY A 327 5.16 -11.48 -18.83
N ASP A 328 6.02 -12.04 -19.67
CA ASP A 328 5.69 -12.31 -21.08
C ASP A 328 4.55 -13.32 -21.23
N ARG A 329 4.54 -14.35 -20.38
CA ARG A 329 3.46 -15.34 -20.31
C ARG A 329 2.14 -14.72 -19.87
N LEU A 330 2.15 -13.85 -18.85
CA LEU A 330 0.97 -13.12 -18.41
C LEU A 330 0.44 -12.18 -19.51
N GLN A 331 1.31 -11.45 -20.21
CA GLN A 331 0.94 -10.58 -21.32
C GLN A 331 0.20 -11.34 -22.44
N ARG A 332 0.65 -12.56 -22.77
CA ARG A 332 0.00 -13.43 -23.75
C ARG A 332 -1.42 -13.79 -23.32
N VAL A 333 -1.60 -14.21 -22.08
CA VAL A 333 -2.92 -14.61 -21.53
C VAL A 333 -3.86 -13.39 -21.45
N LEU A 334 -3.37 -12.25 -20.98
CA LEU A 334 -4.14 -11.00 -20.93
C LEU A 334 -4.60 -10.56 -22.32
N GLY A 335 -3.77 -10.71 -23.35
CA GLY A 335 -4.14 -10.40 -24.73
C GLY A 335 -5.25 -11.31 -25.29
N ILE A 336 -5.33 -12.57 -24.84
CA ILE A 336 -6.45 -13.47 -25.18
C ILE A 336 -7.69 -13.08 -24.39
N CYS A 337 -7.56 -12.86 -23.08
CA CYS A 337 -8.65 -12.45 -22.20
C CYS A 337 -9.32 -11.16 -22.69
N GLN A 338 -8.54 -10.18 -23.15
CA GLN A 338 -9.06 -8.94 -23.73
C GLN A 338 -9.98 -9.21 -24.93
N ARG A 339 -9.61 -10.13 -25.84
CA ARG A 339 -10.44 -10.48 -27.00
C ARG A 339 -11.73 -11.20 -26.60
N LEU A 340 -11.67 -11.98 -25.53
CA LEU A 340 -12.80 -12.79 -25.03
C LEU A 340 -13.66 -12.06 -23.98
N GLY A 341 -13.28 -10.84 -23.58
CA GLY A 341 -13.96 -10.10 -22.52
C GLY A 341 -13.80 -10.72 -21.12
N LEU A 342 -12.73 -11.48 -20.90
CA LEU A 342 -12.40 -12.09 -19.62
C LEU A 342 -11.50 -11.16 -18.79
N TYR A 343 -11.58 -11.31 -17.47
CA TYR A 343 -10.70 -10.65 -16.49
C TYR A 343 -9.89 -11.68 -15.71
N VAL A 344 -8.72 -11.29 -15.21
CA VAL A 344 -7.76 -12.22 -14.59
C VAL A 344 -7.50 -11.85 -13.12
N ILE A 345 -7.72 -12.79 -12.20
CA ILE A 345 -7.15 -12.74 -10.85
C ILE A 345 -5.77 -13.38 -10.91
N VAL A 346 -4.74 -12.67 -10.46
CA VAL A 346 -3.34 -13.10 -10.55
C VAL A 346 -2.81 -13.40 -9.16
N ALA A 347 -2.75 -14.68 -8.80
CA ALA A 347 -2.14 -15.16 -7.56
C ALA A 347 -0.60 -15.09 -7.68
N LEU A 348 0.04 -14.31 -6.83
CA LEU A 348 1.45 -13.94 -6.97
C LEU A 348 2.43 -15.01 -6.44
N THR A 349 1.95 -15.99 -5.67
CA THR A 349 2.73 -17.15 -5.18
C THR A 349 1.78 -18.25 -4.69
N ASP A 350 2.32 -19.41 -4.32
CA ASP A 350 1.59 -20.55 -3.76
C ASP A 350 2.07 -20.91 -2.34
N LEU A 351 1.13 -21.19 -1.44
CA LEU A 351 1.42 -21.68 -0.08
C LEU A 351 2.12 -23.04 -0.09
N TYR A 352 1.74 -23.91 -1.03
CA TYR A 352 2.18 -25.30 -1.07
C TYR A 352 3.49 -25.44 -1.84
N GLU A 353 4.36 -26.36 -1.40
CA GLU A 353 5.61 -26.68 -2.12
C GLU A 353 5.30 -27.40 -3.45
N ARG A 354 4.93 -26.59 -4.45
CA ARG A 354 4.70 -26.94 -5.85
C ARG A 354 5.54 -26.02 -6.72
N PRO A 355 5.74 -26.32 -8.02
CA PRO A 355 6.53 -25.45 -8.88
C PRO A 355 5.99 -24.01 -9.10
N LEU A 356 4.85 -23.64 -8.51
CA LEU A 356 4.15 -22.35 -8.71
C LEU A 356 4.50 -21.30 -7.64
N HIS A 357 5.77 -21.22 -7.25
CA HIS A 357 6.30 -20.18 -6.36
C HIS A 357 7.50 -19.48 -7.02
N PRO A 358 7.95 -18.31 -6.51
CA PRO A 358 9.09 -17.59 -7.09
C PRO A 358 10.36 -18.43 -7.13
N GLN A 359 11.18 -18.20 -8.16
CA GLN A 359 12.51 -18.79 -8.26
C GLN A 359 13.36 -18.41 -7.04
N GLY A 360 13.89 -19.41 -6.32
CA GLY A 360 14.74 -19.20 -5.14
C GLY A 360 14.01 -19.31 -3.79
N ASP A 361 12.69 -19.46 -3.78
CA ASP A 361 11.92 -19.61 -2.54
C ASP A 361 11.88 -21.05 -1.98
N ASP A 362 12.51 -22.04 -2.63
CA ASP A 362 12.50 -23.45 -2.20
C ASP A 362 12.95 -23.62 -0.72
N GLY A 363 13.94 -22.83 -0.28
CA GLY A 363 14.46 -22.87 1.10
C GLY A 363 13.48 -22.37 2.17
N PHE A 364 12.36 -21.76 1.77
CA PHE A 364 11.34 -21.24 2.66
C PHE A 364 10.16 -22.20 2.87
N TYR A 365 10.23 -23.41 2.32
CA TYR A 365 9.23 -24.44 2.54
C TYR A 365 9.67 -25.39 3.66
N THR A 366 8.73 -25.78 4.52
CA THR A 366 8.99 -26.70 5.63
C THR A 366 7.86 -27.70 5.79
N ALA A 367 8.22 -28.97 5.95
CA ALA A 367 7.27 -30.07 6.10
C ALA A 367 6.45 -29.90 7.40
N LYS A 368 5.12 -29.99 7.28
CA LYS A 368 4.18 -29.98 8.40
C LYS A 368 3.66 -31.39 8.61
N GLY A 369 4.45 -32.21 9.31
CA GLY A 369 4.14 -33.62 9.53
C GLY A 369 4.07 -34.41 8.22
N ASP A 370 3.11 -35.34 8.14
CA ASP A 370 2.95 -36.26 7.00
C ASP A 370 2.04 -35.70 5.88
N GLU A 371 1.48 -34.51 6.02
CA GLU A 371 0.43 -34.01 5.10
C GLU A 371 0.98 -33.11 3.99
N HIS A 372 1.64 -31.99 4.33
CA HIS A 372 2.04 -30.97 3.35
C HIS A 372 3.36 -30.27 3.72
N THR A 373 4.12 -29.85 2.71
CA THR A 373 5.20 -28.86 2.87
C THR A 373 4.66 -27.48 2.53
N LEU A 374 4.78 -26.52 3.45
CA LEU A 374 4.21 -25.17 3.34
C LEU A 374 5.27 -24.09 3.51
N LEU A 375 5.01 -22.88 3.02
CA LEU A 375 5.79 -21.69 3.37
C LEU A 375 5.90 -21.53 4.89
N ASN A 376 7.11 -21.24 5.36
CA ASN A 376 7.43 -21.16 6.78
C ASN A 376 7.45 -19.72 7.32
N GLU A 377 7.57 -19.59 8.64
CA GLU A 377 7.62 -18.30 9.34
C GLU A 377 8.73 -17.36 8.82
N GLN A 378 9.89 -17.89 8.42
CA GLN A 378 10.99 -17.07 7.93
C GLN A 378 10.62 -16.35 6.64
N TRP A 379 9.78 -16.97 5.80
CA TRP A 379 9.25 -16.32 4.61
C TRP A 379 8.40 -15.11 4.99
N PHE A 380 7.38 -15.29 5.84
CA PHE A 380 6.43 -14.23 6.22
C PHE A 380 7.07 -13.07 7.01
N THR A 381 8.07 -13.37 7.84
CA THR A 381 8.74 -12.35 8.67
C THR A 381 9.78 -11.51 7.92
N GLY A 382 10.16 -11.92 6.70
CA GLY A 382 11.04 -11.12 5.85
C GLY A 382 11.58 -11.81 4.60
N GLY A 383 11.60 -13.14 4.55
CA GLY A 383 12.11 -13.91 3.42
C GLY A 383 11.41 -13.61 2.09
N TYR A 384 10.13 -13.26 2.11
CA TYR A 384 9.36 -12.84 0.93
C TYR A 384 9.98 -11.65 0.18
N ARG A 385 10.86 -10.87 0.81
CA ARG A 385 11.56 -9.75 0.16
C ARG A 385 12.65 -10.20 -0.80
N ALA A 386 13.17 -11.43 -0.66
CA ALA A 386 14.31 -11.90 -1.42
C ALA A 386 13.95 -12.21 -2.89
N ASN A 387 12.87 -12.95 -3.13
CA ASN A 387 12.49 -13.38 -4.48
C ASN A 387 11.02 -13.08 -4.84
N TYR A 388 10.10 -13.15 -3.86
CA TYR A 388 8.69 -12.83 -4.09
C TYR A 388 8.48 -11.34 -4.43
N LEU A 389 8.96 -10.39 -3.63
CA LEU A 389 8.77 -8.96 -3.95
C LEU A 389 9.36 -8.57 -5.32
N PRO A 390 10.57 -9.01 -5.74
CA PRO A 390 11.05 -8.76 -7.09
C PRO A 390 10.12 -9.24 -8.21
N LEU A 391 9.45 -10.39 -8.03
CA LEU A 391 8.42 -10.85 -8.96
C LEU A 391 7.19 -9.92 -8.93
N VAL A 392 6.72 -9.56 -7.74
CA VAL A 392 5.59 -8.62 -7.57
C VAL A 392 5.89 -7.29 -8.24
N ASP A 393 7.04 -6.68 -7.95
CA ASP A 393 7.51 -5.42 -8.54
C ASP A 393 7.47 -5.45 -10.06
N HIS A 394 8.00 -6.54 -10.63
CA HIS A 394 8.05 -6.71 -12.07
C HIS A 394 6.65 -6.76 -12.70
N LEU A 395 5.76 -7.58 -12.14
CA LEU A 395 4.43 -7.80 -12.72
C LEU A 395 3.51 -6.60 -12.49
N VAL A 396 3.43 -6.10 -11.26
CA VAL A 396 2.54 -5.01 -10.89
C VAL A 396 2.92 -3.73 -11.63
N THR A 397 4.21 -3.37 -11.68
CA THR A 397 4.68 -2.20 -12.43
C THR A 397 4.38 -2.34 -13.93
N ARG A 398 4.63 -3.52 -14.51
CA ARG A 398 4.44 -3.75 -15.95
C ARG A 398 2.97 -3.69 -16.35
N PHE A 399 2.05 -4.16 -15.50
CA PHE A 399 0.64 -4.33 -15.84
C PHE A 399 -0.32 -3.39 -15.12
N ALA A 400 0.17 -2.40 -14.36
CA ALA A 400 -0.68 -1.42 -13.66
C ALA A 400 -1.72 -0.74 -14.57
N GLY A 401 -1.41 -0.58 -15.86
CA GLY A 401 -2.31 -0.01 -16.86
C GLY A 401 -3.20 -1.00 -17.62
N HIS A 402 -3.14 -2.31 -17.36
CA HIS A 402 -3.83 -3.32 -18.20
C HIS A 402 -5.24 -3.66 -17.69
N PRO A 403 -6.33 -3.20 -18.33
CA PRO A 403 -7.69 -3.24 -17.76
C PRO A 403 -8.29 -4.64 -17.53
N ASN A 404 -7.76 -5.67 -18.19
CA ASN A 404 -8.24 -7.05 -18.00
C ASN A 404 -7.68 -7.77 -16.77
N ILE A 405 -6.92 -7.10 -15.90
CA ILE A 405 -6.66 -7.64 -14.57
C ILE A 405 -7.87 -7.33 -13.68
N PHE A 406 -8.46 -8.36 -13.06
CA PHE A 406 -9.51 -8.21 -12.06
C PHE A 406 -8.89 -7.73 -10.74
N ALA A 407 -7.91 -8.50 -10.25
CA ALA A 407 -7.21 -8.23 -9.01
C ALA A 407 -5.81 -8.83 -8.99
N TRP A 408 -4.92 -8.18 -8.23
CA TRP A 408 -3.73 -8.82 -7.68
C TRP A 408 -4.11 -9.58 -6.43
N GLU A 409 -3.68 -10.84 -6.36
CA GLU A 409 -3.89 -11.68 -5.21
C GLU A 409 -2.54 -11.99 -4.57
N ILE A 410 -2.39 -11.64 -3.29
CA ILE A 410 -1.10 -11.71 -2.57
C ILE A 410 -0.51 -13.12 -2.66
N GLY A 411 -1.33 -14.16 -2.54
CA GLY A 411 -0.94 -15.51 -2.92
C GLY A 411 -2.03 -16.53 -2.64
N ASN A 412 -1.88 -17.71 -3.23
CA ASN A 412 -2.82 -18.79 -3.10
C ASN A 412 -2.79 -19.42 -1.69
N GLU A 413 -3.95 -19.44 -1.05
CA GLU A 413 -4.25 -20.08 0.23
C GLU A 413 -3.28 -19.75 1.38
N LEU A 414 -2.55 -18.64 1.29
CA LEU A 414 -1.48 -18.33 2.25
C LEU A 414 -1.97 -18.41 3.70
N LYS A 415 -1.15 -19.02 4.55
CA LYS A 415 -1.39 -19.08 6.00
C LYS A 415 -0.08 -19.12 6.78
N LEU A 416 -0.17 -18.69 8.03
CA LEU A 416 0.85 -18.92 9.04
C LEU A 416 0.18 -19.38 10.34
N ASP A 417 0.36 -20.65 10.68
CA ASP A 417 -0.30 -21.25 11.85
C ASP A 417 0.12 -20.53 13.15
N ASN A 418 -0.85 -20.21 14.00
CA ASN A 418 -0.66 -19.66 15.36
C ASN A 418 0.07 -18.30 15.45
N GLN A 419 0.24 -17.58 14.34
CA GLN A 419 0.83 -16.23 14.33
C GLN A 419 0.00 -15.26 13.47
N PRO A 420 -1.29 -15.05 13.80
CA PRO A 420 -2.19 -14.24 12.99
C PRO A 420 -1.75 -12.77 12.86
N GLU A 421 -1.06 -12.21 13.85
CA GLU A 421 -0.53 -10.85 13.81
C GLU A 421 0.60 -10.70 12.77
N VAL A 422 1.49 -11.68 12.66
CA VAL A 422 2.57 -11.71 11.64
C VAL A 422 1.97 -11.86 10.24
N PHE A 423 0.96 -12.72 10.10
CA PHE A 423 0.26 -12.90 8.83
C PHE A 423 -0.48 -11.63 8.41
N LEU A 424 -1.15 -10.96 9.35
CA LEU A 424 -1.82 -9.67 9.11
C LEU A 424 -0.83 -8.60 8.64
N ASP A 425 0.27 -8.43 9.38
CA ASP A 425 1.31 -7.45 9.06
C ASP A 425 1.93 -7.71 7.67
N PHE A 426 2.21 -8.98 7.34
CA PHE A 426 2.66 -9.38 6.02
C PHE A 426 1.67 -8.95 4.92
N ASN A 427 0.38 -9.29 5.06
CA ASN A 427 -0.64 -8.94 4.06
C ASN A 427 -0.77 -7.42 3.89
N HIS A 428 -0.78 -6.66 4.99
CA HIS A 428 -0.85 -5.20 4.93
C HIS A 428 0.37 -4.59 4.24
N LYS A 429 1.58 -5.09 4.53
CA LYS A 429 2.82 -4.65 3.89
C LYS A 429 2.80 -4.92 2.39
N VAL A 430 2.44 -6.14 1.97
CA VAL A 430 2.40 -6.50 0.55
C VAL A 430 1.28 -5.76 -0.19
N ALA A 431 0.06 -5.68 0.38
CA ALA A 431 -1.04 -4.95 -0.23
C ALA A 431 -0.70 -3.47 -0.45
N ARG A 432 -0.08 -2.81 0.54
CA ARG A 432 0.39 -1.43 0.42
C ARG A 432 1.45 -1.29 -0.67
N HIS A 433 2.41 -2.20 -0.70
CA HIS A 433 3.47 -2.24 -1.71
C HIS A 433 2.92 -2.38 -3.14
N ILE A 434 1.94 -3.27 -3.35
CA ILE A 434 1.23 -3.38 -4.63
C ILE A 434 0.49 -2.08 -4.95
N ARG A 435 -0.24 -1.50 -3.99
CA ARG A 435 -1.02 -0.28 -4.18
C ARG A 435 -0.15 0.95 -4.54
N GLU A 436 1.08 1.01 -4.04
CA GLU A 436 2.06 2.05 -4.37
C GLU A 436 2.41 2.05 -5.87
N GLN A 437 2.36 0.87 -6.51
CA GLN A 437 2.70 0.66 -7.92
C GLN A 437 1.46 0.65 -8.82
N ASP A 438 0.32 0.17 -8.31
CA ASP A 438 -0.92 -0.01 -9.07
C ASP A 438 -2.16 0.51 -8.31
N ARG A 439 -2.73 1.60 -8.85
CA ARG A 439 -3.93 2.26 -8.32
C ARG A 439 -5.21 1.88 -9.06
N ASN A 440 -5.13 1.05 -10.09
CA ASN A 440 -6.28 0.74 -10.93
C ASN A 440 -6.95 -0.57 -10.51
N HIS A 441 -6.15 -1.59 -10.22
CA HIS A 441 -6.66 -2.93 -9.94
C HIS A 441 -7.07 -3.12 -8.48
N LEU A 442 -7.97 -4.09 -8.29
CA LEU A 442 -8.32 -4.58 -6.96
C LEU A 442 -7.15 -5.39 -6.38
N ILE A 443 -7.09 -5.50 -5.06
CA ILE A 443 -6.10 -6.28 -4.33
C ILE A 443 -6.84 -7.16 -3.31
N THR A 444 -6.46 -8.43 -3.21
CA THR A 444 -7.00 -9.36 -2.21
C THR A 444 -5.92 -10.28 -1.63
N THR A 445 -6.28 -11.01 -0.59
CA THR A 445 -5.39 -11.92 0.14
C THR A 445 -5.19 -13.26 -0.57
N GLY A 446 -6.24 -13.83 -1.18
CA GLY A 446 -6.21 -15.18 -1.78
C GLY A 446 -6.24 -16.33 -0.77
N MET A 447 -6.62 -16.04 0.47
CA MET A 447 -6.66 -17.04 1.55
C MET A 447 -8.01 -17.74 1.59
N ILE A 448 -8.02 -18.97 2.10
CA ILE A 448 -9.25 -19.76 2.24
C ILE A 448 -10.35 -19.05 3.05
N SER A 449 -9.99 -18.44 4.18
CA SER A 449 -10.85 -17.64 5.06
C SER A 449 -10.08 -17.19 6.31
N THR A 450 -10.69 -16.34 7.14
CA THR A 450 -10.18 -15.99 8.47
C THR A 450 -10.11 -17.19 9.41
N HIS A 451 -10.95 -18.22 9.21
CA HIS A 451 -10.88 -19.47 9.94
C HIS A 451 -9.58 -20.24 9.64
N HIS A 452 -9.18 -20.30 8.37
CA HIS A 452 -7.95 -20.97 7.91
C HIS A 452 -6.66 -20.37 8.49
N VAL A 453 -6.67 -19.07 8.77
CA VAL A 453 -5.52 -18.35 9.35
C VAL A 453 -5.63 -18.18 10.86
N HIS A 454 -6.43 -19.03 11.52
CA HIS A 454 -6.58 -19.11 12.98
C HIS A 454 -7.16 -17.83 13.62
N MET A 455 -7.91 -17.01 12.86
CA MET A 455 -8.55 -15.78 13.36
C MET A 455 -10.01 -15.97 13.79
N MET A 456 -10.55 -17.19 13.76
CA MET A 456 -11.96 -17.51 14.11
C MET A 456 -12.40 -17.04 15.51
N HIS A 457 -11.45 -16.95 16.46
CA HIS A 457 -11.68 -16.47 17.83
C HIS A 457 -11.02 -15.10 18.09
N ARG A 458 -10.48 -14.48 17.03
CA ARG A 458 -9.78 -13.18 17.02
C ARG A 458 -10.43 -12.26 16.00
N GLN A 459 -11.73 -11.99 16.21
CA GLN A 459 -12.52 -11.15 15.31
C GLN A 459 -11.96 -9.72 15.19
N ASP A 460 -11.22 -9.25 16.20
CA ASP A 460 -10.43 -8.02 16.17
C ASP A 460 -9.42 -8.03 15.02
N LEU A 461 -8.62 -9.10 14.92
CA LEU A 461 -7.60 -9.24 13.88
C LEU A 461 -8.23 -9.51 12.51
N ALA A 462 -9.29 -10.30 12.44
CA ALA A 462 -10.03 -10.55 11.20
C ALA A 462 -10.58 -9.24 10.59
N LYS A 463 -11.14 -8.37 11.45
CA LYS A 463 -11.57 -7.03 11.05
C LYS A 463 -10.38 -6.18 10.64
N GLN A 464 -9.34 -6.12 11.45
CA GLN A 464 -8.16 -5.31 11.14
C GLN A 464 -7.48 -5.72 9.82
N LEU A 465 -7.43 -7.02 9.51
CA LEU A 465 -6.91 -7.51 8.23
C LEU A 465 -7.68 -6.89 7.06
N TYR A 466 -9.00 -7.05 7.08
CA TYR A 466 -9.86 -6.66 5.96
C TYR A 466 -10.34 -5.21 6.00
N ASP A 467 -10.18 -4.46 7.08
CA ASP A 467 -10.49 -3.03 7.14
C ASP A 467 -9.43 -2.18 6.43
N SER A 468 -8.26 -2.77 6.14
CA SER A 468 -7.18 -2.11 5.38
C SER A 468 -7.68 -1.53 4.05
N PRO A 469 -7.41 -0.24 3.75
CA PRO A 469 -7.82 0.38 2.48
C PRO A 469 -7.11 -0.23 1.26
N SER A 470 -6.01 -0.95 1.48
CA SER A 470 -5.23 -1.59 0.42
C SER A 470 -5.77 -2.97 0.03
N ILE A 471 -6.76 -3.52 0.75
CA ILE A 471 -7.41 -4.80 0.42
C ILE A 471 -8.86 -4.50 0.07
N ASP A 472 -9.28 -4.81 -1.16
CA ASP A 472 -10.56 -4.35 -1.69
C ASP A 472 -11.74 -5.31 -1.39
N PHE A 473 -11.48 -6.60 -1.23
CA PHE A 473 -12.51 -7.62 -1.04
C PHE A 473 -12.01 -8.85 -0.27
N LEU A 474 -12.95 -9.65 0.24
CA LEU A 474 -12.66 -10.90 0.95
C LEU A 474 -12.73 -12.09 0.00
N THR A 475 -12.00 -13.15 0.33
CA THR A 475 -12.05 -14.39 -0.42
C THR A 475 -12.37 -15.58 0.47
N VAL A 476 -13.09 -16.55 -0.12
CA VAL A 476 -13.51 -17.78 0.53
C VAL A 476 -13.20 -18.96 -0.40
N HIS A 477 -12.62 -20.03 0.14
CA HIS A 477 -12.53 -21.32 -0.55
C HIS A 477 -13.53 -22.32 0.03
N ALA A 478 -14.38 -22.87 -0.83
CA ALA A 478 -15.49 -23.76 -0.50
C ALA A 478 -15.30 -25.15 -1.13
N TYR A 479 -14.49 -25.98 -0.46
CA TYR A 479 -14.34 -27.40 -0.81
C TYR A 479 -15.19 -28.27 0.09
N ASN A 480 -16.33 -28.71 -0.44
CA ASN A 480 -17.23 -29.58 0.29
C ASN A 480 -17.06 -31.03 -0.18
N ARG A 481 -16.84 -31.95 0.76
CA ARG A 481 -16.97 -33.37 0.43
C ARG A 481 -18.45 -33.70 0.28
N HIS A 482 -18.79 -34.69 -0.56
CA HIS A 482 -20.18 -35.11 -0.76
C HIS A 482 -20.92 -35.20 0.59
N MET A 483 -22.15 -34.69 0.66
CA MET A 483 -22.88 -34.51 1.92
C MET A 483 -23.07 -35.81 2.73
N ASP A 484 -22.97 -36.97 2.08
CA ASP A 484 -22.98 -38.29 2.73
C ASP A 484 -21.64 -38.67 3.41
N SER A 485 -20.52 -38.09 2.99
CA SER A 485 -19.18 -38.48 3.43
C SER A 485 -18.76 -37.88 4.77
N GLU A 486 -19.31 -36.73 5.16
CA GLU A 486 -19.06 -36.14 6.48
C GLU A 486 -19.91 -36.77 7.61
N LYS A 487 -20.79 -37.74 7.27
CA LYS A 487 -21.84 -38.23 8.19
C LYS A 487 -22.68 -37.07 8.76
N VAL A 488 -22.84 -35.99 8.00
CA VAL A 488 -23.68 -34.86 8.39
C VAL A 488 -25.11 -35.21 8.00
N LEU A 489 -25.92 -35.57 8.99
CA LEU A 489 -27.31 -35.93 8.77
C LEU A 489 -28.06 -34.73 8.17
N PRO A 490 -29.00 -34.95 7.22
CA PRO A 490 -29.79 -33.88 6.60
C PRO A 490 -30.50 -32.96 7.61
N ASP A 491 -30.83 -33.48 8.79
CA ASP A 491 -31.52 -32.82 9.89
C ASP A 491 -30.59 -32.30 11.01
N ASP A 492 -29.25 -32.36 10.86
CA ASP A 492 -28.34 -31.77 11.84
C ASP A 492 -28.50 -30.24 11.88
N PRO A 493 -28.86 -29.62 13.02
CA PRO A 493 -29.03 -28.18 13.11
C PRO A 493 -27.74 -27.38 12.87
N ARG A 494 -26.57 -28.04 12.90
CA ARG A 494 -25.26 -27.44 12.59
C ARG A 494 -24.75 -27.79 11.19
N ARG A 495 -25.58 -28.42 10.36
CA ARG A 495 -25.21 -28.88 9.01
C ARG A 495 -24.56 -27.78 8.20
N ASP A 496 -25.19 -26.61 8.16
CA ASP A 496 -24.71 -25.47 7.41
C ASP A 496 -23.31 -25.00 7.87
N GLN A 497 -23.07 -24.94 9.18
CA GLN A 497 -21.78 -24.56 9.76
C GLN A 497 -20.67 -25.58 9.49
N LYS A 498 -21.02 -26.87 9.40
CA LYS A 498 -20.03 -27.93 9.12
C LYS A 498 -19.59 -27.91 7.65
N ILE A 499 -20.56 -27.73 6.75
CA ILE A 499 -20.31 -27.65 5.31
C ILE A 499 -19.56 -26.34 5.00
N HIS A 500 -20.10 -25.20 5.44
CA HIS A 500 -19.56 -23.88 5.16
C HIS A 500 -18.67 -23.36 6.29
N LYS A 501 -17.72 -24.19 6.76
CA LYS A 501 -16.84 -23.84 7.90
C LYS A 501 -15.93 -22.62 7.68
N ASN A 502 -15.72 -22.24 6.42
CA ASN A 502 -14.87 -21.12 6.00
C ASN A 502 -15.68 -19.87 5.63
N ASP A 503 -16.89 -19.71 6.17
CA ASP A 503 -17.79 -18.60 5.84
C ASP A 503 -17.41 -17.28 6.50
N ASP A 504 -16.85 -16.36 5.71
CA ASP A 504 -16.55 -14.97 6.11
C ASP A 504 -17.63 -13.96 5.66
N SER A 505 -18.80 -14.40 5.19
CA SER A 505 -19.85 -13.49 4.68
C SER A 505 -20.39 -12.52 5.73
N ALA A 506 -20.44 -12.94 7.00
CA ALA A 506 -20.82 -12.05 8.10
C ALA A 506 -19.80 -10.92 8.30
N LEU A 507 -18.50 -11.25 8.23
CA LEU A 507 -17.41 -10.28 8.32
C LEU A 507 -17.42 -9.31 7.13
N ALA A 508 -17.60 -9.83 5.91
CA ALA A 508 -17.70 -9.02 4.70
C ALA A 508 -18.83 -7.96 4.81
N ARG A 509 -20.00 -8.38 5.29
CA ARG A 509 -21.14 -7.47 5.55
C ARG A 509 -20.83 -6.44 6.62
N GLU A 510 -20.16 -6.84 7.70
CA GLU A 510 -19.80 -5.94 8.80
C GLU A 510 -18.81 -4.86 8.37
N ILE A 511 -17.73 -5.23 7.67
CA ILE A 511 -16.71 -4.29 7.16
C ILE A 511 -17.26 -3.48 5.97
N GLY A 512 -18.28 -3.99 5.30
CA GLY A 512 -18.84 -3.35 4.12
C GLY A 512 -17.94 -3.49 2.90
N LYS A 513 -17.32 -4.67 2.71
CA LYS A 513 -16.57 -5.05 1.51
C LYS A 513 -17.25 -6.24 0.82
N PRO A 514 -17.15 -6.35 -0.52
CA PRO A 514 -17.65 -7.52 -1.22
C PRO A 514 -16.78 -8.74 -0.89
N PHE A 515 -17.30 -9.93 -1.17
CA PHE A 515 -16.54 -11.16 -1.12
C PHE A 515 -16.83 -12.05 -2.32
N ILE A 516 -15.91 -12.96 -2.63
CA ILE A 516 -16.08 -14.00 -3.64
C ILE A 516 -15.79 -15.37 -3.06
N VAL A 517 -16.41 -16.40 -3.64
CA VAL A 517 -15.96 -17.79 -3.48
C VAL A 517 -14.95 -18.06 -4.60
N GLU A 518 -13.66 -17.91 -4.29
CA GLU A 518 -12.58 -17.89 -5.28
C GLU A 518 -12.09 -19.27 -5.70
N GLU A 519 -12.34 -20.28 -4.88
CA GLU A 519 -12.23 -21.68 -5.24
C GLU A 519 -13.43 -22.45 -4.68
N ALA A 520 -14.07 -23.25 -5.52
CA ALA A 520 -15.18 -24.09 -5.10
C ALA A 520 -15.17 -25.43 -5.82
N GLY A 521 -15.54 -26.47 -5.09
CA GLY A 521 -15.53 -27.83 -5.58
C GLY A 521 -16.32 -28.80 -4.73
N ILE A 522 -17.01 -29.73 -5.39
CA ILE A 522 -17.67 -30.87 -4.76
C ILE A 522 -16.91 -32.13 -5.16
N ASP A 523 -16.59 -32.97 -4.17
CA ASP A 523 -15.89 -34.24 -4.39
C ASP A 523 -16.72 -35.20 -5.28
N ALA A 524 -16.10 -35.79 -6.30
CA ALA A 524 -16.70 -36.71 -7.28
C ALA A 524 -16.94 -38.14 -6.76
N GLY A 525 -17.17 -38.30 -5.45
CA GLY A 525 -17.43 -39.60 -4.82
C GLY A 525 -18.60 -40.36 -5.47
N LYS A 526 -18.61 -41.69 -5.36
CA LYS A 526 -19.62 -42.57 -5.97
C LYS A 526 -21.05 -42.11 -5.66
N GLY A 527 -21.87 -41.90 -6.70
CA GLY A 527 -23.28 -41.56 -6.59
C GLY A 527 -23.57 -40.07 -6.43
N THR A 528 -22.55 -39.21 -6.44
CA THR A 528 -22.70 -37.75 -6.35
C THR A 528 -23.30 -37.19 -7.64
N MET A 529 -24.38 -36.39 -7.52
CA MET A 529 -24.86 -35.52 -8.60
C MET A 529 -24.24 -34.13 -8.43
N ARG A 530 -22.98 -33.95 -8.89
CA ARG A 530 -22.22 -32.72 -8.61
C ARG A 530 -22.87 -31.46 -9.16
N GLY A 531 -23.58 -31.53 -10.30
CA GLY A 531 -24.28 -30.36 -10.85
C GLY A 531 -25.36 -29.83 -9.91
N ASN A 532 -26.19 -30.72 -9.35
CA ASN A 532 -27.21 -30.31 -8.38
C ASN A 532 -26.59 -29.77 -7.09
N ALA A 533 -25.55 -30.43 -6.57
CA ALA A 533 -24.87 -29.99 -5.35
C ALA A 533 -24.20 -28.61 -5.53
N ILE A 534 -23.54 -28.38 -6.67
CA ILE A 534 -22.95 -27.09 -6.99
C ILE A 534 -24.03 -26.01 -7.21
N ALA A 535 -25.18 -26.35 -7.80
CA ALA A 535 -26.29 -25.41 -7.92
C ALA A 535 -26.84 -24.97 -6.56
N GLU A 536 -26.97 -25.91 -5.61
CA GLU A 536 -27.37 -25.63 -4.22
C GLU A 536 -26.33 -24.75 -3.51
N ASP A 537 -25.05 -25.11 -3.60
CA ASP A 537 -23.94 -24.38 -2.97
C ASP A 537 -23.84 -22.94 -3.50
N MET A 538 -23.91 -22.75 -4.82
CA MET A 538 -23.99 -21.42 -5.42
C MET A 538 -25.20 -20.64 -4.87
N GLY A 539 -26.36 -21.27 -4.73
CA GLY A 539 -27.54 -20.66 -4.11
C GLY A 539 -27.23 -20.08 -2.73
N VAL A 540 -26.65 -20.90 -1.84
CA VAL A 540 -26.28 -20.50 -0.48
C VAL A 540 -25.32 -19.30 -0.49
N TRP A 541 -24.23 -19.35 -1.27
CA TRP A 541 -23.24 -18.28 -1.26
C TRP A 541 -23.74 -16.97 -1.87
N PHE A 542 -24.53 -17.03 -2.94
CA PHE A 542 -25.13 -15.83 -3.52
C PHE A 542 -26.20 -15.22 -2.59
N ASP A 543 -26.97 -16.04 -1.86
CA ASP A 543 -27.91 -15.56 -0.84
C ASP A 543 -27.20 -14.88 0.34
N ARG A 544 -25.96 -15.31 0.64
CA ARG A 544 -25.07 -14.65 1.61
C ARG A 544 -24.41 -13.37 1.09
N GLY A 545 -24.53 -13.08 -0.20
CA GLY A 545 -24.04 -11.84 -0.82
C GLY A 545 -22.76 -11.98 -1.64
N ALA A 546 -22.31 -13.20 -1.97
CA ALA A 546 -21.14 -13.41 -2.82
C ALA A 546 -21.30 -12.66 -4.15
N GLN A 547 -20.22 -12.03 -4.63
CA GLN A 547 -20.20 -11.34 -5.91
C GLN A 547 -19.60 -12.21 -7.03
N GLY A 548 -18.91 -13.29 -6.68
CA GLY A 548 -18.28 -14.21 -7.61
C GLY A 548 -18.25 -15.62 -7.04
N TYR A 549 -18.31 -16.63 -7.92
CA TYR A 549 -18.16 -18.03 -7.58
C TYR A 549 -17.34 -18.75 -8.64
N MET A 550 -16.26 -19.45 -8.25
CA MET A 550 -15.24 -19.93 -9.19
C MET A 550 -14.99 -21.43 -9.07
N GLN A 551 -15.23 -22.17 -10.15
CA GLN A 551 -14.95 -23.62 -10.21
C GLN A 551 -13.45 -23.89 -10.04
N TRP A 552 -13.09 -24.79 -9.13
CA TRP A 552 -11.72 -25.29 -9.01
C TRP A 552 -11.35 -26.29 -10.11
N GLY A 553 -10.21 -26.06 -10.75
CA GLY A 553 -9.61 -26.94 -11.74
C GLY A 553 -10.44 -27.10 -13.01
N PHE A 554 -10.45 -26.11 -13.91
CA PHE A 554 -11.13 -26.20 -15.21
C PHE A 554 -10.18 -26.75 -16.28
N MET A 555 -10.50 -27.90 -16.88
CA MET A 555 -9.60 -28.61 -17.79
C MET A 555 -10.31 -29.10 -19.05
N VAL A 556 -9.96 -28.54 -20.20
CA VAL A 556 -10.46 -28.95 -21.52
C VAL A 556 -9.29 -29.10 -22.50
N PRO A 557 -9.30 -30.11 -23.39
CA PRO A 557 -10.32 -31.15 -23.57
C PRO A 557 -10.11 -32.41 -22.72
N PHE A 558 -9.11 -32.46 -21.85
CA PHE A 558 -8.81 -33.57 -20.94
C PHE A 558 -8.08 -33.03 -19.71
N ASP A 559 -7.92 -33.87 -18.68
CA ASP A 559 -7.09 -33.54 -17.51
C ASP A 559 -5.62 -33.35 -17.90
N ASN A 560 -5.15 -32.11 -17.81
CA ASN A 560 -3.77 -31.72 -18.11
C ASN A 560 -2.93 -31.50 -16.84
N GLY A 561 -3.47 -31.84 -15.67
CA GLY A 561 -2.83 -31.69 -14.36
C GLY A 561 -3.08 -30.34 -13.68
N ASP A 562 -3.97 -29.50 -14.21
CA ASP A 562 -4.24 -28.17 -13.64
C ASP A 562 -5.21 -28.20 -12.46
N GLY A 563 -6.11 -29.17 -12.42
CA GLY A 563 -6.98 -29.47 -11.28
C GLY A 563 -6.51 -30.68 -10.48
N ASP A 564 -7.47 -31.36 -9.86
CA ASP A 564 -7.27 -32.62 -9.13
C ASP A 564 -8.39 -33.62 -9.44
N SER A 565 -8.24 -34.85 -8.96
CA SER A 565 -9.18 -35.94 -9.18
C SER A 565 -10.38 -35.97 -8.22
N LYS A 566 -10.56 -34.95 -7.38
CA LYS A 566 -11.66 -34.87 -6.40
C LYS A 566 -12.69 -33.86 -6.86
N SER A 567 -12.25 -32.61 -7.02
CA SER A 567 -13.10 -31.44 -7.25
C SER A 567 -12.89 -30.82 -8.63
N GLY A 568 -11.89 -31.27 -9.38
CA GLY A 568 -11.63 -30.80 -10.73
C GLY A 568 -12.81 -31.04 -11.69
N MET A 569 -12.79 -30.29 -12.77
CA MET A 569 -13.73 -30.38 -13.88
C MET A 569 -12.93 -30.65 -15.16
N ASP A 570 -12.90 -31.93 -15.58
CA ASP A 570 -12.29 -32.39 -16.83
C ASP A 570 -13.23 -33.28 -17.65
N ARG A 571 -12.82 -33.57 -18.89
CA ARG A 571 -13.45 -34.61 -19.70
C ARG A 571 -12.64 -35.90 -19.61
N GLY A 572 -13.15 -36.86 -18.85
CA GLY A 572 -12.94 -38.29 -19.08
C GLY A 572 -11.74 -38.97 -18.42
N LYS A 573 -10.87 -38.27 -17.67
CA LYS A 573 -9.79 -38.96 -16.93
C LYS A 573 -10.21 -39.28 -15.50
N PHE A 574 -10.72 -38.29 -14.79
CA PHE A 574 -11.17 -38.45 -13.41
C PHE A 574 -12.68 -38.22 -13.26
N HIS A 575 -13.29 -37.50 -14.20
CA HIS A 575 -14.68 -37.08 -14.14
C HIS A 575 -15.44 -37.36 -15.43
N ASP A 576 -16.71 -37.73 -15.32
CA ASP A 576 -17.62 -38.06 -16.43
C ASP A 576 -18.84 -37.11 -16.53
N ASP A 577 -18.87 -36.06 -15.72
CA ASP A 577 -19.98 -35.12 -15.53
C ASP A 577 -19.72 -33.71 -16.08
N TRP A 578 -18.70 -33.55 -16.94
CA TRP A 578 -18.35 -32.27 -17.58
C TRP A 578 -19.58 -31.54 -18.14
N ASP A 579 -20.41 -32.23 -18.93
CA ASP A 579 -21.56 -31.60 -19.59
C ASP A 579 -22.64 -31.15 -18.61
N GLU A 580 -22.75 -31.84 -17.45
CA GLU A 580 -23.66 -31.45 -16.37
C GLU A 580 -23.16 -30.20 -15.65
N LEU A 581 -21.90 -30.20 -15.22
CA LEU A 581 -21.28 -29.06 -14.55
C LEU A 581 -21.26 -27.83 -15.43
N PHE A 582 -20.83 -27.99 -16.69
CA PHE A 582 -20.76 -26.90 -17.66
C PHE A 582 -22.12 -26.24 -17.88
N ARG A 583 -23.19 -27.04 -17.99
CA ARG A 583 -24.57 -26.52 -18.11
C ARG A 583 -25.02 -25.81 -16.83
N THR A 584 -24.66 -26.33 -15.67
CA THR A 584 -25.00 -25.75 -14.37
C THR A 584 -24.39 -24.37 -14.21
N TYR A 585 -23.07 -24.25 -14.42
CA TYR A 585 -22.38 -22.96 -14.39
C TYR A 585 -22.89 -21.98 -15.44
N ARG A 586 -23.11 -22.45 -16.68
CA ARG A 586 -23.67 -21.62 -17.76
C ARG A 586 -25.05 -21.07 -17.43
N THR A 587 -25.90 -21.88 -16.81
CA THR A 587 -27.24 -21.45 -16.39
C THR A 587 -27.13 -20.32 -15.36
N LYS A 588 -26.32 -20.52 -14.32
CA LYS A 588 -26.12 -19.50 -13.27
C LYS A 588 -25.46 -18.23 -13.82
N ALA A 589 -24.47 -18.35 -14.69
CA ALA A 589 -23.85 -17.19 -15.34
C ALA A 589 -24.88 -16.36 -16.12
N GLY A 590 -25.79 -17.02 -16.85
CA GLY A 590 -26.90 -16.36 -17.53
C GLY A 590 -27.89 -15.68 -16.58
N ASP A 591 -28.18 -16.30 -15.43
CA ASP A 591 -29.02 -15.69 -14.39
C ASP A 591 -28.38 -14.43 -13.80
N LEU A 592 -27.10 -14.50 -13.43
CA LEU A 592 -26.36 -13.35 -12.88
C LEU A 592 -26.30 -12.19 -13.88
N ALA A 593 -26.04 -12.48 -15.16
CA ALA A 593 -26.03 -11.46 -16.21
C ALA A 593 -27.39 -10.75 -16.34
N ARG A 594 -28.52 -11.48 -16.22
CA ARG A 594 -29.87 -10.89 -16.21
C ARG A 594 -30.13 -10.05 -14.96
N GLN A 595 -29.64 -10.48 -13.80
CA GLN A 595 -29.82 -9.77 -12.52
C GLN A 595 -28.99 -8.47 -12.46
N ALA A 596 -27.78 -8.49 -13.01
CA ALA A 596 -26.88 -7.34 -13.05
C ALA A 596 -27.51 -6.10 -13.72
N ALA A 597 -28.33 -6.31 -14.76
CA ALA A 597 -29.01 -5.22 -15.48
C ALA A 597 -29.98 -4.40 -14.59
N GLY A 598 -30.40 -4.93 -13.44
CA GLY A 598 -31.24 -4.23 -12.47
C GLY A 598 -30.47 -3.50 -11.35
N LEU A 599 -29.16 -3.70 -11.26
CA LEU A 599 -28.31 -3.20 -10.18
C LEU A 599 -27.41 -2.07 -10.69
N SER A 600 -27.91 -0.84 -10.66
CA SER A 600 -27.09 0.35 -10.90
C SER A 600 -26.35 0.76 -9.62
N PRO A 601 -25.14 1.33 -9.72
CA PRO A 601 -24.48 1.93 -8.57
C PRO A 601 -25.39 3.02 -8.00
N ALA A 602 -25.24 3.31 -6.70
CA ALA A 602 -25.79 4.55 -6.18
C ALA A 602 -25.27 5.69 -7.09
N PRO A 603 -26.14 6.62 -7.54
CA PRO A 603 -25.68 7.72 -8.36
C PRO A 603 -24.48 8.34 -7.66
N HIS A 604 -23.37 8.50 -8.39
CA HIS A 604 -22.34 9.43 -7.96
C HIS A 604 -23.09 10.72 -7.66
N GLN A 605 -23.26 11.07 -6.38
CA GLN A 605 -23.52 12.46 -6.09
C GLN A 605 -22.29 13.16 -6.66
N PRO A 606 -22.44 14.01 -7.69
CA PRO A 606 -21.32 14.80 -8.13
C PRO A 606 -20.89 15.56 -6.88
N GLY A 607 -19.62 15.40 -6.47
CA GLY A 607 -18.93 16.55 -5.90
C GLY A 607 -19.16 17.66 -6.92
N THR A 608 -20.04 18.60 -6.58
CA THR A 608 -20.46 19.67 -7.49
C THR A 608 -19.22 20.28 -8.12
N PRO A 609 -19.13 20.36 -9.47
CA PRO A 609 -18.04 21.07 -10.12
C PRO A 609 -17.94 22.46 -9.52
N LYS A 610 -16.74 22.82 -9.06
CA LYS A 610 -16.36 24.17 -8.69
C LYS A 610 -16.77 25.11 -9.84
N THR A 611 -17.91 25.77 -9.68
CA THR A 611 -18.14 27.04 -10.36
C THR A 611 -17.30 28.05 -9.59
N ASN A 612 -16.43 28.76 -10.30
CA ASN A 612 -15.79 29.93 -9.74
C ASN A 612 -16.89 30.88 -9.23
N GLY A 613 -16.90 31.11 -7.92
CA GLY A 613 -17.65 32.19 -7.28
C GLY A 613 -18.99 31.82 -6.63
N LYS A 614 -18.95 31.15 -5.47
CA LYS A 614 -19.53 31.58 -4.17
C LYS A 614 -19.52 30.42 -3.16
N THR A 615 -19.20 30.75 -1.92
CA THR A 615 -19.07 29.87 -0.74
C THR A 615 -20.31 28.99 -0.53
N PRO A 616 -20.18 27.67 -0.20
CA PRO A 616 -21.31 26.86 0.23
C PRO A 616 -21.83 27.32 1.59
N ASP A 617 -23.14 27.50 1.72
CA ASP A 617 -23.77 27.79 3.01
C ASP A 617 -23.83 26.52 3.88
N LEU A 618 -23.17 26.57 5.03
CA LEU A 618 -23.19 25.49 6.03
C LEU A 618 -24.59 25.38 6.68
N PRO A 619 -25.04 24.17 7.09
CA PRO A 619 -26.39 23.95 7.62
C PRO A 619 -26.63 24.68 8.95
N VAL A 620 -27.61 25.58 9.04
CA VAL A 620 -27.91 26.29 10.29
C VAL A 620 -28.65 25.37 11.27
N PHE A 621 -28.07 25.12 12.44
CA PHE A 621 -28.68 24.31 13.50
C PHE A 621 -29.72 25.10 14.33
N LYS A 622 -30.58 24.39 15.05
CA LYS A 622 -31.58 24.96 15.97
C LYS A 622 -31.28 24.55 17.40
N ALA A 623 -31.59 25.42 18.37
CA ALA A 623 -31.51 25.05 19.79
C ALA A 623 -32.40 23.83 20.09
N GLY A 624 -31.89 22.90 20.89
CA GLY A 624 -32.50 21.60 21.17
C GLY A 624 -32.22 20.52 20.11
N GLN A 625 -31.54 20.84 19.01
CA GLN A 625 -31.20 19.88 17.96
C GLN A 625 -29.98 19.04 18.34
N THR A 626 -30.06 17.72 18.12
CA THR A 626 -28.89 16.84 18.19
C THR A 626 -28.14 16.91 16.87
N VAL A 627 -26.83 17.18 16.96
CA VAL A 627 -25.85 17.13 15.89
C VAL A 627 -24.74 16.15 16.27
N PHE A 628 -23.96 15.67 15.32
CA PHE A 628 -22.88 14.72 15.53
C PHE A 628 -21.56 15.36 15.14
N THR A 629 -20.51 15.10 15.92
CA THR A 629 -19.15 15.40 15.50
C THR A 629 -18.76 14.50 14.34
N THR A 630 -18.23 15.06 13.26
CA THR A 630 -17.81 14.30 12.05
C THR A 630 -16.35 13.83 12.12
N THR A 631 -15.60 14.43 13.06
CA THR A 631 -14.20 14.15 13.40
C THR A 631 -14.03 14.42 14.90
N SER A 632 -12.80 14.40 15.41
CA SER A 632 -12.52 14.91 16.76
C SER A 632 -12.66 16.44 16.79
N VAL A 633 -13.61 16.97 17.56
CA VAL A 633 -13.91 18.41 17.63
C VAL A 633 -13.63 18.93 19.03
N ASN A 634 -12.90 20.03 19.14
CA ASN A 634 -12.63 20.67 20.42
C ASN A 634 -13.88 21.35 20.98
N LEU A 635 -14.33 20.93 22.16
CA LEU A 635 -15.23 21.69 23.00
C LEU A 635 -14.41 22.80 23.67
N ARG A 636 -14.77 24.06 23.41
CA ARG A 636 -14.11 25.24 24.00
C ARG A 636 -15.00 25.95 25.00
N ARG A 637 -14.42 26.67 25.95
CA ARG A 637 -15.21 27.43 26.95
C ARG A 637 -15.91 28.63 26.32
N GLU A 638 -15.28 29.24 25.32
CA GLU A 638 -15.79 30.36 24.52
C GLU A 638 -15.39 30.14 23.05
N PRO A 639 -16.06 30.76 22.06
CA PRO A 639 -15.61 30.73 20.66
C PRO A 639 -14.16 31.17 20.52
N ASN A 640 -13.32 30.36 19.85
CA ASN A 640 -11.86 30.57 19.73
C ASN A 640 -11.10 30.70 21.08
N GLY A 641 -11.71 30.33 22.21
CA GLY A 641 -11.09 30.37 23.54
C GLY A 641 -10.38 29.07 23.90
N ASP A 642 -10.03 28.89 25.18
CA ASP A 642 -9.36 27.67 25.64
C ASP A 642 -10.15 26.39 25.33
N ILE A 643 -9.42 25.35 24.93
CA ILE A 643 -9.97 24.01 24.75
C ILE A 643 -10.30 23.44 26.13
N ALA A 644 -11.58 23.16 26.37
CA ALA A 644 -12.00 22.43 27.55
C ALA A 644 -11.61 20.96 27.42
N ARG A 645 -11.94 20.34 26.28
CA ARG A 645 -11.49 18.99 25.88
C ARG A 645 -11.83 18.69 24.41
N PRO A 646 -11.13 17.76 23.76
CA PRO A 646 -11.58 17.17 22.50
C PRO A 646 -12.82 16.28 22.72
N VAL A 647 -13.66 16.20 21.69
CA VAL A 647 -14.84 15.35 21.64
C VAL A 647 -14.73 14.41 20.44
N PRO A 648 -14.70 13.07 20.64
CA PRO A 648 -14.47 12.10 19.58
C PRO A 648 -15.46 12.19 18.41
N SER A 649 -15.09 11.68 17.24
CA SER A 649 -15.99 11.55 16.09
C SER A 649 -17.21 10.67 16.41
N GLY A 650 -18.34 10.94 15.76
CA GLY A 650 -19.60 10.24 15.96
C GLY A 650 -20.32 10.56 17.27
N THR A 651 -19.81 11.52 18.06
CA THR A 651 -20.40 11.87 19.35
C THR A 651 -21.64 12.73 19.14
N ALA A 652 -22.76 12.33 19.75
CA ALA A 652 -23.98 13.13 19.78
C ALA A 652 -23.82 14.37 20.68
N VAL A 653 -24.17 15.53 20.14
CA VAL A 653 -24.01 16.85 20.74
C VAL A 653 -25.33 17.59 20.64
N THR A 654 -25.81 18.18 21.75
CA THR A 654 -27.06 18.96 21.74
C THR A 654 -26.75 20.44 21.57
N VAL A 655 -27.29 21.07 20.54
CA VAL A 655 -27.19 22.53 20.33
C VAL A 655 -28.05 23.26 21.36
N LEU A 656 -27.49 24.24 22.06
CA LEU A 656 -28.15 24.94 23.17
C LEU A 656 -28.68 26.32 22.81
N GLY A 657 -28.23 26.92 21.71
CA GLY A 657 -28.57 28.31 21.36
C GLY A 657 -28.15 28.68 19.94
N GLU A 658 -28.24 29.97 19.64
CA GLU A 658 -27.82 30.54 18.36
C GLU A 658 -26.30 30.44 18.18
N SER A 659 -25.86 30.45 16.92
CA SER A 659 -24.45 30.45 16.59
C SER A 659 -23.81 31.83 16.76
N GLN A 660 -22.50 31.84 16.98
CA GLN A 660 -21.67 33.03 17.01
C GLN A 660 -20.56 32.92 15.96
N LYS A 661 -20.21 34.04 15.32
CA LYS A 661 -19.05 34.10 14.43
C LYS A 661 -17.86 34.67 15.18
N ALA A 662 -16.76 33.93 15.18
CA ALA A 662 -15.43 34.35 15.66
C ALA A 662 -14.41 33.76 14.69
N ASP A 663 -13.17 34.28 14.63
CA ASP A 663 -12.01 33.66 13.93
C ASP A 663 -12.27 33.09 12.51
N GLY A 664 -13.24 33.63 11.78
CA GLY A 664 -13.65 33.13 10.47
C GLY A 664 -14.51 31.85 10.50
N LEU A 665 -14.85 31.34 11.68
CA LEU A 665 -15.66 30.14 11.90
C LEU A 665 -17.05 30.47 12.48
N VAL A 666 -17.99 29.56 12.31
CA VAL A 666 -19.31 29.60 12.97
C VAL A 666 -19.26 28.66 14.16
N TRP A 667 -19.49 29.17 15.37
CA TRP A 667 -19.46 28.44 16.62
C TRP A 667 -20.86 28.20 17.15
N TRP A 668 -21.12 26.98 17.62
CA TRP A 668 -22.38 26.61 18.25
C TRP A 668 -22.17 26.35 19.72
N LYS A 669 -23.03 26.95 20.55
CA LYS A 669 -23.10 26.59 21.96
C LYS A 669 -23.75 25.21 22.06
N VAL A 670 -23.08 24.28 22.72
CA VAL A 670 -23.46 22.88 22.74
C VAL A 670 -23.34 22.27 24.13
N ARG A 671 -24.10 21.19 24.36
CA ARG A 671 -23.94 20.29 25.51
C ARG A 671 -23.53 18.91 25.03
N VAL A 672 -22.51 18.34 25.65
CA VAL A 672 -22.03 16.99 25.34
C VAL A 672 -21.45 16.33 26.59
N GLY A 673 -21.95 15.15 26.94
CA GLY A 673 -21.49 14.43 28.13
C GLY A 673 -21.73 15.16 29.46
N GLY A 674 -22.72 16.06 29.53
CA GLY A 674 -23.02 16.87 30.72
C GLY A 674 -22.29 18.23 30.78
N ASP A 675 -21.26 18.43 29.97
CA ASP A 675 -20.53 19.69 29.87
C ASP A 675 -21.17 20.63 28.84
N GLU A 676 -21.11 21.95 29.09
CA GLU A 676 -21.49 22.98 28.13
C GLU A 676 -20.26 23.72 27.60
N GLY A 677 -20.27 24.06 26.32
CA GLY A 677 -19.19 24.83 25.69
C GLY A 677 -19.53 25.19 24.25
N TRP A 678 -18.52 25.53 23.47
CA TRP A 678 -18.64 25.96 22.08
C TRP A 678 -17.85 25.04 21.16
N MET A 679 -18.45 24.68 20.03
CA MET A 679 -17.79 23.90 18.98
C MET A 679 -17.92 24.61 17.65
N ALA A 680 -16.84 24.64 16.88
CA ALA A 680 -16.87 25.15 15.53
C ALA A 680 -17.73 24.21 14.66
N GLN A 681 -18.55 24.80 13.80
CA GLN A 681 -19.42 24.10 12.87
C GLN A 681 -18.63 23.42 11.75
N ALA A 682 -17.60 24.12 11.28
CA ALA A 682 -16.76 23.72 10.16
C ALA A 682 -15.45 24.52 10.21
N VAL A 683 -14.41 23.99 9.56
CA VAL A 683 -13.20 24.74 9.20
C VAL A 683 -13.08 24.67 7.68
N GLY A 684 -13.09 25.84 7.02
CA GLY A 684 -13.23 25.90 5.56
C GLY A 684 -14.55 25.25 5.10
N ASN A 685 -14.46 24.26 4.20
CA ASN A 685 -15.61 23.48 3.71
C ASN A 685 -15.81 22.17 4.48
N THR A 686 -14.99 21.88 5.48
CA THR A 686 -15.05 20.62 6.25
C THR A 686 -16.00 20.80 7.43
N PRO A 687 -17.22 20.23 7.41
CA PRO A 687 -18.10 20.28 8.56
C PRO A 687 -17.46 19.50 9.71
N LEU A 688 -17.38 20.13 10.88
CA LEU A 688 -17.00 19.51 12.15
C LEU A 688 -18.25 19.00 12.90
N LEU A 689 -19.40 19.63 12.67
CA LEU A 689 -20.70 19.22 13.18
C LEU A 689 -21.66 18.93 12.01
N SER A 690 -22.42 17.84 12.12
CA SER A 690 -23.35 17.36 11.09
C SER A 690 -24.70 16.93 11.71
N LEU A 691 -25.75 16.83 10.89
CA LEU A 691 -27.04 16.26 11.31
C LEU A 691 -27.09 14.73 11.23
N THR A 692 -26.13 14.12 10.55
CA THR A 692 -26.00 12.68 10.31
C THR A 692 -24.59 12.22 10.61
#